data_AF-B7N4L4-F1
#
_entry.id   AF-B7N4L4-F1
#
_cell.length_a   1.000
_cell.length_b   1.000
_cell.length_c   1.000
_cell.angle_alpha   90.00
_cell.angle_beta   90.00
_cell.angle_gamma   90.00
#
_symmetry.space_group_name_H-M   'P 1'
#
loop_
_entity.id
_entity.type
_entity.pdbx_description
1 polymer ?
#
loop_
_entity_poly.entity_id
_entity_poly.type
_entity_poly.pdbx_seq_one_letter_code
_entity_poly.pdbx_strand_id
1 'polypeptide(L)'
;MSLKGLRFTLEVDGQEPDTFAVVNFRLIQNQSYPFVMSVDVASDSFMQTAEMLLEKKATLTIWQGAVAQRYVTGVVAGFGMQENNGWQMRYHLRIEPPLWRCGLRQNFRIFQQQDIRTISATLLNENGVTEWTPLFYEDHPAREFCVQYGESDLAFLSRLWAEEGLFFFERFAADSPEQKLTLCDDVAGLSQAGEFPFNPDTSAGAETECVSMFRYEAHVRPSSVQSQDYTFKVPDWPGMYEQQGENLNGQLEQYEIFDYPGRYKDEQHGKDFTLYQMESLRSDAEKATGQSNSPKLWPGTRFMLTGHPQKMLNREWQVVQSILSGNQPQALHGSQGKGTTLGNQLEVIPADRTWRPRLQNKPKVDGPQSAIVTGPAGEEIFCDEHGRVRVQFHWDRYNPATEASSCWVRVSQAWAGPGFGNLAIPRVGQEVIVDFLNGDPDQPIIMGRTYHEDNRSPGDLPGTKTQMTIRSKTYKGSGFNELRFEDATSNEQVYIHAQKNMDTEVLNDRTTDVKHDHTETIGNDQKITVVKGQTVQVGTRKEGGHDQSITVANDRCITVRNDQTLQVTNDRTVSVSNDDGLYVRNDRKVTVEGKQEHKTTGNHISLVEGKHSLVVKGDLARKVSGALGIKVDGDIVLESSSRISLKVSGSFVVIHSGGVDIVGPKINLNSGGSPGTPVPALQPAVLKTLGDEKSGDGSDSGEENEDSGGNCVTGSGGDDRGDDEDEPEKYTLQFHFTDDDGIPYSETRYIAFFEDGTQTRGETDEEGYTERFFVSSKHEIKVKLLFANDDFLSMEGHYGR
;
A
#
# COMPACT_ATOMS: atom_id res chain seq x y z
N MET A 1 -77.04 -17.99 1.48
CA MET A 1 -76.63 -18.37 0.11
C MET A 1 -76.65 -19.90 -0.04
N SER A 2 -76.90 -20.44 -1.24
CA SER A 2 -76.89 -21.90 -1.47
C SER A 2 -75.51 -22.50 -1.20
N LEU A 3 -75.44 -23.55 -0.38
CA LEU A 3 -74.20 -24.27 -0.01
C LEU A 3 -73.68 -25.22 -1.11
N LYS A 4 -74.35 -25.29 -2.27
CA LYS A 4 -74.13 -26.34 -3.28
C LYS A 4 -73.36 -25.87 -4.54
N GLY A 5 -72.88 -24.63 -4.60
CA GLY A 5 -72.22 -24.08 -5.81
C GLY A 5 -71.04 -23.16 -5.51
N LEU A 6 -70.50 -22.53 -6.55
CA LEU A 6 -69.41 -21.56 -6.48
C LEU A 6 -69.81 -20.37 -5.57
N ARG A 7 -68.96 -20.03 -4.60
CA ARG A 7 -69.14 -18.86 -3.73
C ARG A 7 -67.82 -18.29 -3.24
N PHE A 8 -67.85 -17.04 -2.80
CA PHE A 8 -66.70 -16.32 -2.25
C PHE A 8 -67.01 -15.80 -0.85
N THR A 9 -66.06 -15.95 0.06
CA THR A 9 -66.11 -15.41 1.44
C THR A 9 -64.86 -14.60 1.73
N LEU A 10 -64.97 -13.60 2.59
CA LEU A 10 -63.84 -12.79 3.04
C LEU A 10 -63.86 -12.71 4.57
N GLU A 11 -62.78 -13.19 5.19
CA GLU A 11 -62.55 -13.06 6.63
C GLU A 11 -61.50 -11.97 6.86
N VAL A 12 -61.70 -11.12 7.87
CA VAL A 12 -60.77 -10.06 8.25
C VAL A 12 -60.50 -10.15 9.75
N ASP A 13 -59.23 -10.17 10.14
CA ASP A 13 -58.82 -10.32 11.54
C ASP A 13 -59.47 -9.25 12.43
N GLY A 14 -60.13 -9.69 13.51
CA GLY A 14 -60.84 -8.83 14.46
C GLY A 14 -62.28 -8.50 14.07
N GLN A 15 -62.81 -9.07 12.98
CA GLN A 15 -64.23 -9.01 12.60
C GLN A 15 -64.88 -10.39 12.73
N GLU A 16 -66.21 -10.41 12.92
CA GLU A 16 -66.97 -11.67 12.89
C GLU A 16 -66.96 -12.27 11.46
N PRO A 17 -66.89 -13.61 11.28
CA PRO A 17 -66.73 -14.23 9.96
C PRO A 17 -67.83 -13.91 8.93
N ASP A 18 -69.02 -13.52 9.38
CA ASP A 18 -70.17 -13.16 8.54
C ASP A 18 -70.34 -11.64 8.33
N THR A 19 -69.39 -10.84 8.82
CA THR A 19 -69.40 -9.37 8.70
C THR A 19 -69.45 -8.91 7.24
N PHE A 20 -68.76 -9.61 6.33
CA PHE A 20 -68.60 -9.20 4.94
C PHE A 20 -69.13 -10.25 3.96
N ALA A 21 -70.12 -9.87 3.16
CA ALA A 21 -70.57 -10.62 2.00
C ALA A 21 -69.83 -10.13 0.75
N VAL A 22 -69.02 -10.99 0.11
CA VAL A 22 -68.28 -10.63 -1.11
C VAL A 22 -69.23 -10.41 -2.27
N VAL A 23 -69.19 -9.23 -2.88
CA VAL A 23 -69.98 -8.87 -4.07
C VAL A 23 -69.19 -9.18 -5.33
N ASN A 24 -67.94 -8.74 -5.40
CA ASN A 24 -67.02 -9.06 -6.47
C ASN A 24 -65.58 -8.89 -5.99
N PHE A 25 -64.64 -9.52 -6.69
CA PHE A 25 -63.22 -9.27 -6.49
C PHE A 25 -62.46 -9.32 -7.79
N ARG A 26 -61.30 -8.66 -7.80
CA ARG A 26 -60.28 -8.74 -8.85
C ARG A 26 -58.91 -8.84 -8.20
N LEU A 27 -58.24 -9.97 -8.42
CA LEU A 27 -56.89 -10.27 -7.96
C LEU A 27 -55.94 -10.23 -9.16
N ILE A 28 -54.92 -9.37 -9.09
CA ILE A 28 -53.85 -9.26 -10.08
C ILE A 28 -52.57 -9.78 -9.44
N GLN A 29 -51.98 -10.80 -10.06
CA GLN A 29 -50.71 -11.38 -9.65
C GLN A 29 -49.76 -11.41 -10.85
N ASN A 30 -48.53 -10.97 -10.63
CA ASN A 30 -47.45 -11.14 -11.59
C ASN A 30 -46.25 -11.75 -10.86
N GLN A 31 -45.46 -12.54 -11.58
CA GLN A 31 -44.20 -13.03 -11.07
C GLN A 31 -43.26 -11.84 -10.82
N SER A 32 -42.60 -11.83 -9.66
CA SER A 32 -41.77 -10.73 -9.15
C SER A 32 -42.47 -9.39 -8.97
N TYR A 33 -43.78 -9.39 -8.66
CA TYR A 33 -44.48 -8.21 -8.17
C TYR A 33 -45.42 -8.56 -7.01
N PRO A 34 -45.59 -7.69 -6.00
CA PRO A 34 -46.64 -7.83 -5.01
C PRO A 34 -48.01 -7.92 -5.69
N PHE A 35 -48.86 -8.86 -5.27
CA PHE A 35 -50.21 -8.92 -5.79
C PHE A 35 -51.05 -7.74 -5.31
N VAL A 36 -52.09 -7.39 -6.08
CA VAL A 36 -53.11 -6.44 -5.66
C VAL A 36 -54.47 -7.10 -5.81
N MET A 37 -55.22 -7.16 -4.71
CA MET A 37 -56.58 -7.67 -4.68
C MET A 37 -57.55 -6.57 -4.29
N SER A 38 -58.45 -6.24 -5.21
CA SER A 38 -59.60 -5.36 -4.95
C SER A 38 -60.81 -6.21 -4.63
N VAL A 39 -61.46 -5.98 -3.50
CA VAL A 39 -62.67 -6.69 -3.08
C VAL A 39 -63.75 -5.68 -2.73
N ASP A 40 -64.90 -5.78 -3.39
CA ASP A 40 -66.11 -5.09 -2.97
C ASP A 40 -66.93 -6.04 -2.08
N VAL A 41 -67.28 -5.56 -0.90
CA VAL A 41 -68.07 -6.31 0.09
C VAL A 41 -69.30 -5.51 0.51
N ALA A 42 -70.36 -6.22 0.88
CA ALA A 42 -71.53 -5.66 1.56
C ALA A 42 -71.53 -6.11 3.03
N SER A 43 -71.89 -5.21 3.93
CA SER A 43 -72.08 -5.52 5.35
C SER A 43 -73.41 -4.97 5.84
N ASP A 44 -74.07 -5.73 6.70
CA ASP A 44 -75.26 -5.29 7.45
C ASP A 44 -74.84 -4.49 8.71
N SER A 45 -73.54 -4.52 9.05
CA SER A 45 -72.93 -3.72 10.11
C SER A 45 -72.45 -2.37 9.56
N PHE A 46 -73.20 -1.30 9.85
CA PHE A 46 -72.89 0.07 9.43
C PHE A 46 -71.74 0.73 10.23
N MET A 47 -70.94 -0.05 10.96
CA MET A 47 -69.95 0.44 11.92
C MET A 47 -68.49 0.26 11.48
N GLN A 48 -68.25 -0.32 10.30
CA GLN A 48 -66.89 -0.59 9.84
C GLN A 48 -66.13 0.70 9.51
N THR A 49 -64.94 0.87 10.09
CA THR A 49 -64.07 2.03 9.90
C THR A 49 -62.68 1.63 9.41
N ALA A 50 -61.92 2.59 8.90
CA ALA A 50 -60.53 2.39 8.49
C ALA A 50 -59.64 1.89 9.65
N GLU A 51 -59.84 2.41 10.87
CA GLU A 51 -59.07 2.01 12.07
C GLU A 51 -59.25 0.53 12.43
N MET A 52 -60.46 -0.01 12.21
CA MET A 52 -60.76 -1.41 12.49
C MET A 52 -60.16 -2.37 11.47
N LEU A 53 -59.91 -1.91 10.23
CA LEU A 53 -59.65 -2.78 9.08
C LEU A 53 -58.25 -2.62 8.49
N LEU A 54 -57.68 -1.41 8.43
CA LEU A 54 -56.34 -1.21 7.89
C LEU A 54 -55.30 -2.03 8.68
N GLU A 55 -54.32 -2.56 7.98
CA GLU A 55 -53.25 -3.42 8.54
C GLU A 55 -53.73 -4.75 9.14
N LYS A 56 -55.04 -5.07 9.06
CA LYS A 56 -55.55 -6.40 9.43
C LYS A 56 -55.31 -7.40 8.31
N LYS A 57 -55.02 -8.64 8.71
CA LYS A 57 -54.97 -9.77 7.79
C LYS A 57 -56.36 -10.03 7.24
N ALA A 58 -56.44 -10.31 5.94
CA ALA A 58 -57.67 -10.63 5.26
C ALA A 58 -57.47 -11.87 4.37
N THR A 59 -58.42 -12.80 4.42
CA THR A 59 -58.37 -14.05 3.64
C THR A 59 -59.64 -14.18 2.80
N LEU A 60 -59.47 -14.09 1.48
CA LEU A 60 -60.52 -14.41 0.51
C LEU A 60 -60.48 -15.91 0.23
N THR A 61 -61.63 -16.59 0.34
CA THR A 61 -61.75 -18.02 0.02
C THR A 61 -62.69 -18.24 -1.16
N ILE A 62 -62.23 -19.02 -2.13
CA ILE A 62 -63.01 -19.47 -3.28
C ILE A 62 -63.49 -20.89 -3.00
N TRP A 63 -64.81 -21.10 -2.98
CA TRP A 63 -65.43 -22.38 -2.65
C TRP A 63 -66.14 -22.98 -3.85
N GLN A 64 -66.07 -24.30 -3.98
CA GLN A 64 -66.98 -25.09 -4.81
C GLN A 64 -67.73 -26.06 -3.91
N GLY A 65 -69.00 -25.78 -3.62
CA GLY A 65 -69.76 -26.51 -2.61
C GLY A 65 -69.12 -26.35 -1.21
N ALA A 66 -68.75 -27.47 -0.58
CA ALA A 66 -68.07 -27.50 0.72
C ALA A 66 -66.53 -27.50 0.61
N VAL A 67 -65.96 -27.57 -0.59
CA VAL A 67 -64.52 -27.70 -0.80
C VAL A 67 -63.93 -26.34 -1.15
N ALA A 68 -62.99 -25.86 -0.33
CA ALA A 68 -62.19 -24.68 -0.66
C ALA A 68 -61.29 -25.02 -1.86
N GLN A 69 -61.40 -24.22 -2.91
CA GLN A 69 -60.59 -24.36 -4.12
C GLN A 69 -59.30 -23.55 -4.02
N ARG A 70 -59.33 -22.41 -3.31
CA ARG A 70 -58.18 -21.53 -3.13
C ARG A 70 -58.40 -20.53 -2.00
N TYR A 71 -57.32 -20.25 -1.27
CA TYR A 71 -57.22 -19.15 -0.33
C TYR A 71 -56.31 -18.06 -0.90
N VAL A 72 -56.64 -16.80 -0.64
CA VAL A 72 -55.80 -15.64 -0.96
C VAL A 72 -55.73 -14.78 0.28
N THR A 73 -54.56 -14.77 0.91
CA THR A 73 -54.31 -14.12 2.19
C THR A 73 -53.42 -12.90 1.98
N GLY A 74 -53.79 -11.78 2.57
CA GLY A 74 -53.00 -10.55 2.53
C GLY A 74 -53.34 -9.64 3.69
N VAL A 75 -52.98 -8.37 3.54
CA VAL A 75 -53.19 -7.30 4.50
C VAL A 75 -54.07 -6.24 3.84
N VAL A 76 -55.06 -5.73 4.56
CA VAL A 76 -55.88 -4.60 4.10
C VAL A 76 -55.01 -3.34 4.05
N ALA A 77 -54.60 -2.97 2.84
CA ALA A 77 -53.76 -1.81 2.54
C ALA A 77 -54.59 -0.56 2.20
N GLY A 78 -55.87 -0.74 1.84
CA GLY A 78 -56.77 0.37 1.54
C GLY A 78 -58.21 0.06 1.91
N PHE A 79 -58.91 1.09 2.35
CA PHE A 79 -60.31 1.05 2.75
C PHE A 79 -61.08 2.20 2.10
N GLY A 80 -62.25 1.90 1.53
CA GLY A 80 -63.16 2.89 0.99
C GLY A 80 -64.62 2.55 1.29
N MET A 81 -65.42 3.56 1.59
CA MET A 81 -66.87 3.43 1.71
C MET A 81 -67.52 3.74 0.36
N GLN A 82 -68.42 2.87 -0.09
CA GLN A 82 -69.20 3.05 -1.32
C GLN A 82 -70.65 3.45 -0.98
N GLU A 83 -71.62 2.91 -1.72
CA GLU A 83 -73.05 3.25 -1.60
C GLU A 83 -73.71 2.49 -0.43
N ASN A 84 -74.61 3.17 0.27
CA ASN A 84 -75.58 2.55 1.19
C ASN A 84 -76.92 2.40 0.46
N ASN A 85 -77.41 1.17 0.31
CA ASN A 85 -78.68 0.89 -0.38
C ASN A 85 -79.91 0.86 0.55
N GLY A 86 -79.75 1.28 1.80
CA GLY A 86 -80.78 1.28 2.86
C GLY A 86 -80.85 -0.03 3.65
N TRP A 87 -80.31 -1.13 3.11
CA TRP A 87 -80.27 -2.45 3.77
C TRP A 87 -78.86 -2.83 4.19
N GLN A 88 -77.86 -2.46 3.39
CA GLN A 88 -76.46 -2.84 3.57
C GLN A 88 -75.55 -1.67 3.18
N MET A 89 -74.40 -1.57 3.85
CA MET A 89 -73.31 -0.67 3.48
C MET A 89 -72.31 -1.39 2.59
N ARG A 90 -71.89 -0.76 1.48
CA ARG A 90 -70.84 -1.29 0.62
C ARG A 90 -69.48 -0.71 0.98
N TYR A 91 -68.47 -1.59 0.98
CA TYR A 91 -67.08 -1.22 1.21
C TYR A 91 -66.20 -1.75 0.08
N HIS A 92 -65.14 -1.01 -0.21
CA HIS A 92 -64.07 -1.39 -1.11
C HIS A 92 -62.80 -1.60 -0.30
N LEU A 93 -62.24 -2.81 -0.37
CA LEU A 93 -60.99 -3.16 0.30
C LEU A 93 -59.92 -3.43 -0.75
N ARG A 94 -58.75 -2.81 -0.57
CA ARG A 94 -57.52 -3.14 -1.30
C ARG A 94 -56.65 -3.98 -0.38
N ILE A 95 -56.33 -5.19 -0.81
CA ILE A 95 -55.58 -6.18 -0.06
C ILE A 95 -54.28 -6.51 -0.82
N GLU A 96 -53.16 -6.49 -0.11
CA GLU A 96 -51.81 -6.68 -0.66
C GLU A 96 -51.00 -7.68 0.20
N PRO A 97 -49.96 -8.36 -0.34
CA PRO A 97 -49.12 -9.24 0.46
C PRO A 97 -48.27 -8.44 1.44
N PRO A 98 -47.89 -8.97 2.62
CA PRO A 98 -47.01 -8.28 3.57
C PRO A 98 -45.77 -7.61 2.96
N LEU A 99 -45.20 -8.19 1.90
CA LEU A 99 -44.07 -7.65 1.13
C LEU A 99 -44.29 -6.20 0.65
N TRP A 100 -45.53 -5.77 0.41
CA TRP A 100 -45.84 -4.42 -0.05
C TRP A 100 -45.31 -3.32 0.89
N ARG A 101 -45.22 -3.61 2.20
CA ARG A 101 -44.74 -2.68 3.22
C ARG A 101 -43.29 -2.26 3.00
N CYS A 102 -42.47 -3.15 2.42
CA CYS A 102 -41.09 -2.84 2.04
C CYS A 102 -41.03 -1.66 1.04
N GLY A 103 -42.12 -1.36 0.31
CA GLY A 103 -42.22 -0.22 -0.59
C GLY A 103 -42.48 1.13 0.10
N LEU A 104 -42.84 1.12 1.39
CA LEU A 104 -43.19 2.33 2.15
C LEU A 104 -41.99 2.95 2.89
N ARG A 105 -40.88 2.21 3.00
CA ARG A 105 -39.65 2.65 3.67
C ARG A 105 -38.53 2.83 2.65
N GLN A 106 -37.77 3.93 2.77
CA GLN A 106 -36.60 4.27 1.94
C GLN A 106 -35.39 4.50 2.84
N ASN A 107 -34.20 4.07 2.40
CA ASN A 107 -33.02 4.03 3.26
C ASN A 107 -31.70 4.21 2.52
N PHE A 108 -30.64 4.46 3.30
CA PHE A 108 -29.24 4.32 2.91
C PHE A 108 -28.59 3.33 3.86
N ARG A 109 -28.06 2.23 3.33
CA ARG A 109 -27.52 1.15 4.17
C ARG A 109 -26.46 0.34 3.43
N ILE A 110 -25.43 -0.05 4.17
CA ILE A 110 -24.36 -0.93 3.70
C ILE A 110 -24.56 -2.32 4.32
N PHE A 111 -24.48 -3.35 3.48
CA PHE A 111 -24.39 -4.75 3.83
C PHE A 111 -22.99 -5.25 3.45
N GLN A 112 -22.29 -5.91 4.37
CA GLN A 112 -20.93 -6.40 4.18
C GLN A 112 -20.84 -7.87 4.53
N GLN A 113 -20.18 -8.65 3.68
CA GLN A 113 -19.95 -10.09 3.89
C GLN A 113 -21.27 -10.84 4.17
N GLN A 114 -22.32 -10.49 3.43
CA GLN A 114 -23.66 -11.09 3.57
C GLN A 114 -24.14 -11.61 2.23
N ASP A 115 -24.74 -12.81 2.25
CA ASP A 115 -25.40 -13.41 1.10
C ASP A 115 -26.80 -12.85 0.88
N ILE A 116 -27.38 -13.16 -0.29
CA ILE A 116 -28.72 -12.68 -0.66
C ILE A 116 -29.79 -13.13 0.34
N ARG A 117 -29.64 -14.32 0.92
CA ARG A 117 -30.56 -14.87 1.92
C ARG A 117 -30.57 -14.01 3.19
N THR A 118 -29.40 -13.63 3.68
CA THR A 118 -29.21 -12.84 4.90
C THR A 118 -29.69 -11.40 4.72
N ILE A 119 -29.37 -10.79 3.58
CA ILE A 119 -29.86 -9.44 3.23
C ILE A 119 -31.40 -9.45 3.15
N SER A 120 -31.97 -10.45 2.47
CA SER A 120 -33.42 -10.63 2.35
C SER A 120 -34.07 -10.81 3.73
N ALA A 121 -33.53 -11.73 4.55
CA ALA A 121 -34.06 -12.00 5.88
C ALA A 121 -34.10 -10.74 6.75
N THR A 122 -33.03 -9.94 6.70
CA THR A 122 -32.92 -8.69 7.48
C THR A 122 -34.03 -7.72 7.11
N LEU A 123 -34.18 -7.40 5.82
CA LEU A 123 -35.16 -6.41 5.37
C LEU A 123 -36.60 -6.90 5.46
N LEU A 124 -36.85 -8.19 5.19
CA LEU A 124 -38.18 -8.79 5.32
C LEU A 124 -38.64 -8.78 6.79
N ASN A 125 -37.77 -9.17 7.73
CA ASN A 125 -38.10 -9.18 9.15
C ASN A 125 -38.37 -7.76 9.69
N GLU A 126 -37.54 -6.78 9.32
CA GLU A 126 -37.76 -5.38 9.69
C GLU A 126 -39.10 -4.80 9.19
N ASN A 127 -39.64 -5.33 8.08
CA ASN A 127 -40.93 -4.93 7.51
C ASN A 127 -42.10 -5.87 7.91
N GLY A 128 -41.88 -6.79 8.85
CA GLY A 128 -42.93 -7.69 9.34
C GLY A 128 -43.35 -8.79 8.35
N VAL A 129 -42.48 -9.13 7.39
CA VAL A 129 -42.66 -10.28 6.49
C VAL A 129 -41.96 -11.49 7.09
N THR A 130 -42.67 -12.22 7.94
CA THR A 130 -42.10 -13.33 8.73
C THR A 130 -42.20 -14.68 8.02
N GLU A 131 -43.17 -14.85 7.13
CA GLU A 131 -43.43 -16.11 6.42
C GLU A 131 -42.90 -16.05 4.99
N TRP A 132 -41.69 -16.56 4.79
CA TRP A 132 -41.08 -16.66 3.45
C TRP A 132 -40.19 -17.91 3.31
N THR A 133 -40.00 -18.34 2.06
CA THR A 133 -39.26 -19.57 1.71
C THR A 133 -38.25 -19.29 0.58
N PRO A 134 -36.95 -19.49 0.82
CA PRO A 134 -35.94 -19.53 -0.25
C PRO A 134 -35.85 -20.93 -0.88
N LEU A 135 -36.07 -21.02 -2.19
CA LEU A 135 -35.87 -22.21 -3.02
C LEU A 135 -34.74 -21.94 -4.01
N PHE A 136 -33.51 -21.99 -3.52
CA PHE A 136 -32.31 -21.74 -4.30
C PHE A 136 -31.70 -23.08 -4.70
N TYR A 137 -31.55 -23.30 -6.00
CA TYR A 137 -30.92 -24.45 -6.62
C TYR A 137 -29.46 -24.15 -6.99
N GLU A 138 -29.11 -22.88 -7.13
CA GLU A 138 -27.76 -22.38 -7.37
C GLU A 138 -27.14 -21.77 -6.09
N ASP A 139 -25.81 -21.66 -6.08
CA ASP A 139 -25.07 -21.01 -5.01
C ASP A 139 -25.09 -19.48 -5.16
N HIS A 140 -25.53 -18.78 -4.11
CA HIS A 140 -25.52 -17.31 -4.03
C HIS A 140 -24.59 -16.85 -2.91
N PRO A 141 -23.27 -16.76 -3.15
CA PRO A 141 -22.29 -16.48 -2.11
C PRO A 141 -22.39 -15.05 -1.57
N ALA A 142 -21.69 -14.81 -0.47
CA ALA A 142 -21.71 -13.53 0.22
C ALA A 142 -21.09 -12.41 -0.62
N ARG A 143 -21.76 -11.25 -0.66
CA ARG A 143 -21.23 -10.04 -1.26
C ARG A 143 -20.28 -9.35 -0.29
N GLU A 144 -19.08 -8.99 -0.76
CA GLU A 144 -18.11 -8.24 0.05
C GLU A 144 -18.70 -6.90 0.51
N PHE A 145 -19.41 -6.21 -0.40
CA PHE A 145 -19.98 -4.88 -0.18
C PHE A 145 -21.21 -4.68 -1.06
N CYS A 146 -22.35 -4.34 -0.46
CA CYS A 146 -23.60 -4.08 -1.16
C CYS A 146 -24.36 -2.93 -0.49
N VAL A 147 -24.79 -1.94 -1.27
CA VAL A 147 -25.37 -0.70 -0.76
C VAL A 147 -26.80 -0.54 -1.27
N GLN A 148 -27.73 -0.36 -0.34
CA GLN A 148 -29.03 0.24 -0.60
C GLN A 148 -28.84 1.75 -0.59
N TYR A 149 -29.02 2.41 -1.75
CA TYR A 149 -28.68 3.83 -1.91
C TYR A 149 -29.91 4.65 -2.30
N GLY A 150 -30.58 5.23 -1.31
CA GLY A 150 -31.70 6.15 -1.53
C GLY A 150 -32.91 5.52 -2.21
N GLU A 151 -33.07 4.21 -2.12
CA GLU A 151 -34.17 3.43 -2.71
C GLU A 151 -35.03 2.76 -1.63
N SER A 152 -36.27 2.38 -1.95
CA SER A 152 -37.12 1.65 -1.00
C SER A 152 -36.61 0.24 -0.76
N ASP A 153 -36.95 -0.38 0.37
CA ASP A 153 -36.52 -1.76 0.65
C ASP A 153 -37.05 -2.72 -0.41
N LEU A 154 -38.27 -2.50 -0.91
CA LEU A 154 -38.84 -3.30 -1.99
C LEU A 154 -38.08 -3.10 -3.31
N ALA A 155 -37.69 -1.86 -3.65
CA ALA A 155 -36.92 -1.59 -4.86
C ALA A 155 -35.54 -2.24 -4.78
N PHE A 156 -34.86 -2.11 -3.63
CA PHE A 156 -33.57 -2.74 -3.37
C PHE A 156 -33.65 -4.26 -3.46
N LEU A 157 -34.59 -4.88 -2.74
CA LEU A 157 -34.80 -6.33 -2.78
C LEU A 157 -35.15 -6.82 -4.18
N SER A 158 -36.08 -6.15 -4.87
CA SER A 158 -36.51 -6.57 -6.22
C SER A 158 -35.37 -6.50 -7.23
N ARG A 159 -34.58 -5.43 -7.19
CA ARG A 159 -33.41 -5.27 -8.05
C ARG A 159 -32.33 -6.29 -7.72
N LEU A 160 -32.03 -6.49 -6.44
CA LEU A 160 -31.00 -7.41 -5.98
C LEU A 160 -31.37 -8.87 -6.27
N TRP A 161 -32.63 -9.26 -6.04
CA TRP A 161 -33.15 -10.56 -6.44
C TRP A 161 -33.03 -10.75 -7.94
N ALA A 162 -33.43 -9.77 -8.75
CA ALA A 162 -33.28 -9.86 -10.20
C ALA A 162 -31.82 -10.01 -10.66
N GLU A 163 -30.88 -9.30 -10.02
CA GLU A 163 -29.44 -9.40 -10.28
C GLU A 163 -28.88 -10.79 -9.97
N GLU A 164 -29.36 -11.41 -8.88
CA GLU A 164 -29.08 -12.80 -8.49
C GLU A 164 -29.94 -13.82 -9.27
N GLY A 165 -30.62 -13.41 -10.35
CA GLY A 165 -31.52 -14.28 -11.12
C GLY A 165 -32.82 -14.65 -10.40
N LEU A 166 -32.99 -14.34 -9.12
CA LEU A 166 -34.17 -14.70 -8.34
C LEU A 166 -35.44 -14.01 -8.85
N PHE A 167 -36.50 -14.81 -8.94
CA PHE A 167 -37.86 -14.34 -9.06
C PHE A 167 -38.65 -14.69 -7.80
N PHE A 168 -39.75 -13.96 -7.56
CA PHE A 168 -40.59 -14.22 -6.40
C PHE A 168 -42.07 -14.34 -6.72
N PHE A 169 -42.78 -15.07 -5.88
CA PHE A 169 -44.22 -15.27 -5.97
C PHE A 169 -44.80 -15.68 -4.62
N GLU A 170 -46.12 -15.60 -4.47
CA GLU A 170 -46.81 -16.06 -3.27
C GLU A 170 -47.21 -17.53 -3.44
N ARG A 171 -46.64 -18.40 -2.61
CA ARG A 171 -47.02 -19.82 -2.53
C ARG A 171 -48.06 -20.00 -1.45
N PHE A 172 -49.09 -20.79 -1.74
CA PHE A 172 -50.12 -21.15 -0.77
C PHE A 172 -50.17 -22.66 -0.51
N ALA A 173 -50.63 -23.02 0.67
CA ALA A 173 -50.95 -24.41 1.01
C ALA A 173 -52.25 -24.84 0.32
N ALA A 174 -52.30 -26.07 -0.20
CA ALA A 174 -53.47 -26.56 -0.92
C ALA A 174 -54.71 -26.74 -0.02
N ASP A 175 -54.48 -26.93 1.28
CA ASP A 175 -55.48 -27.30 2.29
C ASP A 175 -55.58 -26.30 3.45
N SER A 176 -54.83 -25.20 3.43
CA SER A 176 -54.83 -24.19 4.50
C SER A 176 -54.74 -22.76 3.96
N PRO A 177 -55.15 -21.74 4.74
CA PRO A 177 -55.04 -20.33 4.36
C PRO A 177 -53.61 -19.77 4.49
N GLU A 178 -52.61 -20.62 4.76
CA GLU A 178 -51.21 -20.22 4.79
C GLU A 178 -50.73 -19.78 3.42
N GLN A 179 -50.08 -18.61 3.40
CA GLN A 179 -49.49 -18.04 2.21
C GLN A 179 -48.12 -17.47 2.58
N LYS A 180 -47.11 -17.80 1.76
CA LYS A 180 -45.71 -17.46 2.01
C LYS A 180 -45.10 -16.84 0.76
N LEU A 181 -44.32 -15.79 0.96
CA LEU A 181 -43.43 -15.27 -0.07
C LEU A 181 -42.40 -16.34 -0.42
N THR A 182 -42.26 -16.71 -1.69
CA THR A 182 -41.26 -17.67 -2.15
C THR A 182 -40.29 -16.97 -3.09
N LEU A 183 -39.00 -17.07 -2.79
CA LEU A 183 -37.92 -16.65 -3.67
C LEU A 183 -37.36 -17.89 -4.36
N CYS A 184 -37.15 -17.85 -5.67
CA CYS A 184 -36.72 -19.02 -6.44
C CYS A 184 -35.85 -18.61 -7.63
N ASP A 185 -34.86 -19.42 -7.95
CA ASP A 185 -33.91 -19.26 -9.06
C ASP A 185 -34.13 -20.28 -10.19
N ASP A 186 -35.10 -21.19 -10.09
CA ASP A 186 -35.30 -22.20 -11.14
C ASP A 186 -36.77 -22.62 -11.32
N VAL A 187 -37.15 -22.90 -12.56
CA VAL A 187 -38.49 -23.40 -12.93
C VAL A 187 -38.86 -24.71 -12.22
N ALA A 188 -37.87 -25.54 -11.84
CA ALA A 188 -38.08 -26.76 -11.06
C ALA A 188 -38.71 -26.50 -9.69
N GLY A 189 -38.51 -25.30 -9.13
CA GLY A 189 -39.11 -24.86 -7.89
C GLY A 189 -40.61 -24.59 -7.97
N LEU A 190 -41.22 -24.54 -9.16
CA LEU A 190 -42.64 -24.24 -9.36
C LEU A 190 -43.57 -25.44 -9.13
N SER A 191 -44.75 -25.17 -8.58
CA SER A 191 -45.77 -26.18 -8.27
C SER A 191 -46.47 -26.67 -9.54
N GLN A 192 -46.70 -27.97 -9.66
CA GLN A 192 -47.39 -28.56 -10.82
C GLN A 192 -48.91 -28.59 -10.61
N ALA A 193 -49.67 -27.89 -11.47
CA ALA A 193 -51.12 -27.81 -11.39
C ALA A 193 -51.86 -28.94 -12.16
N GLY A 194 -51.12 -29.78 -12.89
CA GLY A 194 -51.67 -30.90 -13.66
C GLY A 194 -52.03 -30.54 -15.10
N GLU A 195 -52.91 -31.34 -15.70
CA GLU A 195 -53.37 -31.16 -17.09
C GLU A 195 -54.60 -30.24 -17.16
N PHE A 196 -54.58 -29.29 -18.08
CA PHE A 196 -55.71 -28.42 -18.39
C PHE A 196 -56.11 -28.58 -19.86
N PRO A 197 -57.30 -29.13 -20.15
CA PRO A 197 -57.77 -29.27 -21.52
C PRO A 197 -58.13 -27.90 -22.12
N PHE A 198 -57.79 -27.73 -23.38
CA PHE A 198 -58.26 -26.61 -24.19
C PHE A 198 -59.70 -26.86 -24.63
N ASN A 199 -60.63 -26.01 -24.20
CA ASN A 199 -62.04 -26.09 -24.58
C ASN A 199 -62.59 -24.71 -24.96
N PRO A 200 -62.64 -24.37 -26.28
CA PRO A 200 -63.16 -23.08 -26.73
C PRO A 200 -64.68 -22.95 -26.60
N ASP A 201 -65.41 -24.04 -26.34
CA ASP A 201 -66.86 -24.01 -26.13
C ASP A 201 -67.19 -23.63 -24.68
N THR A 202 -67.61 -22.38 -24.51
CA THR A 202 -68.04 -21.81 -23.22
C THR A 202 -69.57 -21.83 -23.04
N SER A 203 -70.32 -22.43 -23.98
CA SER A 203 -71.78 -22.27 -24.10
C SER A 203 -72.63 -23.12 -23.15
N ALA A 204 -72.01 -23.93 -22.30
CA ALA A 204 -72.60 -24.46 -21.07
C ALA A 204 -71.51 -24.32 -20.00
N GLY A 205 -71.83 -23.74 -18.83
CA GLY A 205 -70.86 -23.53 -17.76
C GLY A 205 -70.08 -24.82 -17.49
N ALA A 206 -68.84 -24.88 -17.98
CA ALA A 206 -68.07 -26.10 -18.00
C ALA A 206 -67.86 -26.55 -16.55
N GLU A 207 -68.43 -27.71 -16.19
CA GLU A 207 -68.23 -28.30 -14.86
C GLU A 207 -66.76 -28.69 -14.64
N THR A 208 -66.01 -28.86 -15.73
CA THR A 208 -64.57 -29.18 -15.74
C THR A 208 -63.71 -27.93 -15.88
N GLU A 209 -62.62 -27.86 -15.12
CA GLU A 209 -61.59 -26.84 -15.29
C GLU A 209 -60.94 -26.94 -16.68
N CYS A 210 -60.85 -25.82 -17.39
CA CYS A 210 -60.30 -25.79 -18.75
C CYS A 210 -59.64 -24.44 -19.07
N VAL A 211 -58.92 -24.41 -20.19
CA VAL A 211 -58.45 -23.18 -20.85
C VAL A 211 -59.34 -22.96 -22.08
N SER A 212 -60.10 -21.87 -22.11
CA SER A 212 -61.06 -21.59 -23.19
C SER A 212 -60.50 -20.70 -24.30
N MET A 213 -59.44 -19.96 -24.02
CA MET A 213 -58.71 -19.18 -25.00
C MET A 213 -57.22 -19.37 -24.76
N PHE A 214 -56.44 -19.51 -25.82
CA PHE A 214 -54.99 -19.59 -25.75
C PHE A 214 -54.39 -18.94 -27.00
N ARG A 215 -53.60 -17.87 -26.84
CA ARG A 215 -53.03 -17.06 -27.92
C ARG A 215 -51.53 -17.01 -27.75
N TYR A 216 -50.82 -17.70 -28.64
CA TYR A 216 -49.36 -17.71 -28.68
C TYR A 216 -48.80 -16.47 -29.38
N GLU A 217 -47.75 -15.90 -28.81
CA GLU A 217 -47.02 -14.74 -29.34
C GLU A 217 -45.51 -14.98 -29.18
N ALA A 218 -44.74 -14.51 -30.16
CA ALA A 218 -43.28 -14.52 -30.10
C ALA A 218 -42.74 -13.19 -30.61
N HIS A 219 -41.63 -12.74 -30.04
CA HIS A 219 -41.03 -11.44 -30.33
C HIS A 219 -39.51 -11.55 -30.54
N VAL A 220 -38.99 -10.69 -31.44
CA VAL A 220 -37.54 -10.52 -31.58
C VAL A 220 -36.99 -9.87 -30.30
N ARG A 221 -35.93 -10.46 -29.77
CA ARG A 221 -35.21 -10.01 -28.56
C ARG A 221 -33.70 -10.11 -28.81
N PRO A 222 -32.85 -9.55 -27.93
CA PRO A 222 -31.41 -9.75 -28.04
C PRO A 222 -31.05 -11.22 -28.27
N SER A 223 -30.08 -11.47 -29.14
CA SER A 223 -29.63 -12.80 -29.53
C SER A 223 -28.43 -13.27 -28.72
N SER A 224 -27.66 -12.34 -28.16
CA SER A 224 -26.55 -12.64 -27.25
C SER A 224 -26.31 -11.50 -26.28
N VAL A 225 -25.66 -11.83 -25.18
CA VAL A 225 -25.11 -10.88 -24.20
C VAL A 225 -23.64 -11.20 -24.02
N GLN A 226 -22.80 -10.19 -24.07
CA GLN A 226 -21.41 -10.25 -23.66
C GLN A 226 -21.20 -9.26 -22.50
N SER A 227 -20.85 -9.75 -21.32
CA SER A 227 -20.59 -8.94 -20.14
C SER A 227 -19.10 -8.89 -19.84
N GLN A 228 -18.59 -7.72 -19.42
CA GLN A 228 -17.21 -7.54 -19.01
C GLN A 228 -17.09 -6.81 -17.67
N ASP A 229 -16.13 -7.19 -16.83
CA ASP A 229 -15.74 -6.44 -15.64
C ASP A 229 -14.21 -6.48 -15.42
N TYR A 230 -13.71 -5.59 -14.56
CA TYR A 230 -12.31 -5.45 -14.20
C TYR A 230 -12.10 -5.67 -12.69
N THR A 231 -11.00 -6.33 -12.34
CA THR A 231 -10.51 -6.40 -10.96
C THR A 231 -9.04 -6.00 -10.89
N PHE A 232 -8.72 -5.06 -10.00
CA PHE A 232 -7.35 -4.61 -9.83
C PHE A 232 -6.44 -5.67 -9.16
N LYS A 233 -7.04 -6.68 -8.52
CA LYS A 233 -6.30 -7.78 -7.90
C LYS A 233 -5.70 -8.74 -8.93
N VAL A 234 -6.32 -8.84 -10.11
CA VAL A 234 -5.88 -9.71 -11.22
C VAL A 234 -6.11 -8.94 -12.54
N PRO A 235 -5.28 -7.91 -12.84
CA PRO A 235 -5.55 -6.98 -13.94
C PRO A 235 -5.53 -7.63 -15.33
N ASP A 236 -4.84 -8.76 -15.49
CA ASP A 236 -4.76 -9.51 -16.75
C ASP A 236 -5.92 -10.51 -16.93
N TRP A 237 -6.78 -10.70 -15.91
CA TRP A 237 -7.96 -11.54 -16.05
C TRP A 237 -8.94 -10.87 -17.02
N PRO A 238 -9.32 -11.54 -18.14
CA PRO A 238 -10.17 -10.91 -19.16
C PRO A 238 -11.54 -10.47 -18.64
N GLY A 239 -12.07 -11.17 -17.63
CA GLY A 239 -13.35 -10.88 -17.00
C GLY A 239 -14.53 -10.82 -17.97
N MET A 240 -14.45 -11.53 -19.09
CA MET A 240 -15.40 -11.46 -20.21
C MET A 240 -16.20 -12.76 -20.31
N TYR A 241 -17.52 -12.67 -20.29
CA TYR A 241 -18.44 -13.82 -20.38
C TYR A 241 -19.50 -13.56 -21.44
N GLU A 242 -19.91 -14.62 -22.14
CA GLU A 242 -20.87 -14.53 -23.23
C GLU A 242 -21.97 -15.57 -23.05
N GLN A 243 -23.22 -15.15 -23.24
CA GLN A 243 -24.37 -16.03 -23.28
C GLN A 243 -25.15 -15.83 -24.58
N GLN A 244 -25.38 -16.93 -25.28
CA GLN A 244 -26.26 -16.97 -26.45
C GLN A 244 -27.72 -17.17 -26.03
N GLY A 245 -28.62 -16.49 -26.73
CA GLY A 245 -30.05 -16.61 -26.52
C GLY A 245 -30.61 -17.89 -27.12
N GLU A 246 -31.42 -18.61 -26.36
CA GLU A 246 -32.07 -19.83 -26.85
C GLU A 246 -33.41 -19.53 -27.56
N ASN A 247 -33.89 -20.51 -28.34
CA ASN A 247 -35.21 -20.50 -28.99
C ASN A 247 -35.47 -19.21 -29.81
N LEU A 248 -34.57 -18.94 -30.75
CA LEU A 248 -34.56 -17.72 -31.58
C LEU A 248 -35.80 -17.58 -32.48
N ASN A 249 -36.58 -18.64 -32.71
CA ASN A 249 -37.80 -18.60 -33.52
C ASN A 249 -37.60 -17.97 -34.91
N GLY A 250 -36.43 -18.19 -35.51
CA GLY A 250 -36.05 -17.67 -36.83
C GLY A 250 -35.59 -16.21 -36.83
N GLN A 251 -35.39 -15.57 -35.67
CA GLN A 251 -34.76 -14.25 -35.61
C GLN A 251 -33.29 -14.29 -36.05
N LEU A 252 -32.76 -13.13 -36.45
CA LEU A 252 -31.34 -12.96 -36.75
C LEU A 252 -30.49 -12.99 -35.47
N GLU A 253 -29.24 -13.45 -35.59
CA GLU A 253 -28.29 -13.60 -34.48
C GLU A 253 -27.44 -12.34 -34.21
N GLN A 254 -27.66 -11.26 -34.96
CA GLN A 254 -26.84 -10.03 -34.91
C GLN A 254 -27.21 -9.04 -33.79
N TYR A 255 -28.22 -9.34 -32.96
CA TYR A 255 -28.74 -8.43 -31.95
C TYR A 255 -28.03 -8.63 -30.60
N GLU A 256 -26.74 -8.36 -30.59
CA GLU A 256 -25.88 -8.45 -29.40
C GLU A 256 -26.10 -7.27 -28.44
N ILE A 257 -25.97 -7.55 -27.14
CA ILE A 257 -25.75 -6.55 -26.09
C ILE A 257 -24.37 -6.75 -25.49
N PHE A 258 -23.60 -5.67 -25.43
CA PHE A 258 -22.35 -5.60 -24.67
C PHE A 258 -22.57 -4.81 -23.38
N ASP A 259 -22.27 -5.38 -22.22
CA ASP A 259 -22.50 -4.80 -20.90
C ASP A 259 -21.18 -4.57 -20.13
N TYR A 260 -21.02 -3.38 -19.55
CA TYR A 260 -19.89 -3.03 -18.70
C TYR A 260 -20.29 -1.93 -17.69
N PRO A 261 -19.97 -2.06 -16.39
CA PRO A 261 -19.32 -3.23 -15.77
C PRO A 261 -20.33 -4.34 -15.43
N GLY A 262 -19.90 -5.59 -15.55
CA GLY A 262 -20.71 -6.79 -15.25
C GLY A 262 -20.97 -7.08 -13.77
N ARG A 263 -20.27 -6.39 -12.85
CA ARG A 263 -20.42 -6.47 -11.38
C ARG A 263 -20.04 -7.80 -10.73
N TYR A 264 -19.04 -8.47 -11.27
CA TYR A 264 -18.50 -9.71 -10.73
C TYR A 264 -16.98 -9.62 -10.62
N LYS A 265 -16.40 -10.44 -9.74
CA LYS A 265 -14.94 -10.49 -9.51
C LYS A 265 -14.37 -11.92 -9.58
N ASP A 266 -15.20 -12.87 -10.02
CA ASP A 266 -14.87 -14.27 -10.23
C ASP A 266 -15.65 -14.85 -11.41
N GLU A 267 -15.27 -16.05 -11.83
CA GLU A 267 -15.80 -16.70 -13.03
C GLU A 267 -17.22 -17.22 -12.89
N GLN A 268 -17.62 -17.67 -11.70
CA GLN A 268 -18.94 -18.25 -11.48
C GLN A 268 -20.01 -17.16 -11.63
N HIS A 269 -19.90 -16.07 -10.86
CA HIS A 269 -20.82 -14.95 -10.99
C HIS A 269 -20.79 -14.31 -12.38
N GLY A 270 -19.63 -14.29 -13.04
CA GLY A 270 -19.51 -13.78 -14.40
C GLY A 270 -20.39 -14.54 -15.40
N LYS A 271 -20.39 -15.87 -15.32
CA LYS A 271 -21.27 -16.72 -16.14
C LYS A 271 -22.73 -16.56 -15.74
N ASP A 272 -23.02 -16.61 -14.44
CA ASP A 272 -24.39 -16.59 -13.92
C ASP A 272 -25.09 -15.27 -14.22
N PHE A 273 -24.46 -14.13 -13.94
CA PHE A 273 -25.06 -12.82 -14.21
C PHE A 273 -25.27 -12.58 -15.71
N THR A 274 -24.35 -13.06 -16.56
CA THR A 274 -24.50 -12.99 -18.01
C THR A 274 -25.67 -13.85 -18.49
N LEU A 275 -25.83 -15.06 -17.93
CA LEU A 275 -26.97 -15.94 -18.18
C LEU A 275 -28.28 -15.30 -17.74
N TYR A 276 -28.36 -14.83 -16.49
CA TYR A 276 -29.57 -14.23 -15.93
C TYR A 276 -29.97 -12.96 -16.70
N GLN A 277 -29.00 -12.15 -17.14
CA GLN A 277 -29.26 -11.00 -18.01
C GLN A 277 -29.84 -11.44 -19.35
N MET A 278 -29.29 -12.47 -20.00
CA MET A 278 -29.82 -13.01 -21.26
C MET A 278 -31.25 -13.54 -21.10
N GLU A 279 -31.50 -14.36 -20.07
CA GLU A 279 -32.83 -14.89 -19.75
C GLU A 279 -33.82 -13.77 -19.42
N SER A 280 -33.41 -12.77 -18.64
CA SER A 280 -34.20 -11.57 -18.31
C SER A 280 -34.57 -10.78 -19.56
N LEU A 281 -33.64 -10.63 -20.51
CA LEU A 281 -33.86 -9.92 -21.76
C LEU A 281 -34.84 -10.63 -22.70
N ARG A 282 -34.93 -11.96 -22.58
CA ARG A 282 -35.76 -12.85 -23.39
C ARG A 282 -36.96 -13.43 -22.64
N SER A 283 -37.27 -12.95 -21.43
CA SER A 283 -38.34 -13.48 -20.59
C SER A 283 -39.75 -13.33 -21.19
N ASP A 284 -39.91 -12.47 -22.19
CA ASP A 284 -41.13 -12.29 -22.98
C ASP A 284 -40.91 -12.56 -24.49
N ALA A 285 -39.81 -13.23 -24.86
CA ALA A 285 -39.51 -13.58 -26.26
C ALA A 285 -40.52 -14.59 -26.83
N GLU A 286 -41.03 -15.49 -25.99
CA GLU A 286 -42.02 -16.49 -26.34
C GLU A 286 -43.03 -16.59 -25.19
N LYS A 287 -44.30 -16.26 -25.44
CA LYS A 287 -45.35 -16.25 -24.43
C LYS A 287 -46.70 -16.63 -25.01
N ALA A 288 -47.67 -16.91 -24.14
CA ALA A 288 -49.05 -17.04 -24.54
C ALA A 288 -49.99 -16.36 -23.53
N THR A 289 -51.09 -15.80 -24.04
CA THR A 289 -52.19 -15.28 -23.21
C THR A 289 -53.36 -16.24 -23.24
N GLY A 290 -54.00 -16.47 -22.09
CA GLY A 290 -55.08 -17.43 -21.97
C GLY A 290 -56.26 -16.98 -21.12
N GLN A 291 -57.41 -17.65 -21.29
CA GLN A 291 -58.55 -17.55 -20.39
C GLN A 291 -58.86 -18.93 -19.81
N SER A 292 -59.10 -18.99 -18.51
CA SER A 292 -59.46 -20.20 -17.78
C SER A 292 -60.58 -19.92 -16.77
N ASN A 293 -61.34 -20.94 -16.41
CA ASN A 293 -62.29 -20.92 -15.30
C ASN A 293 -61.68 -21.41 -13.98
N SER A 294 -60.39 -21.78 -13.95
CA SER A 294 -59.75 -22.36 -12.77
C SER A 294 -59.09 -21.31 -11.88
N PRO A 295 -59.30 -21.37 -10.54
CA PRO A 295 -58.51 -20.60 -9.59
C PRO A 295 -57.09 -21.16 -9.40
N LYS A 296 -56.76 -22.33 -10.00
CA LYS A 296 -55.52 -23.06 -9.75
C LYS A 296 -54.33 -22.65 -10.63
N LEU A 297 -54.48 -21.60 -11.45
CA LEU A 297 -53.43 -21.10 -12.33
C LEU A 297 -53.02 -19.70 -11.88
N TRP A 298 -51.82 -19.58 -11.31
CA TRP A 298 -51.27 -18.33 -10.78
C TRP A 298 -49.72 -18.34 -10.81
N PRO A 299 -49.04 -17.18 -10.72
CA PRO A 299 -47.58 -17.14 -10.66
C PRO A 299 -47.01 -18.01 -9.54
N GLY A 300 -46.09 -18.90 -9.88
CA GLY A 300 -45.64 -19.97 -8.97
C GLY A 300 -46.07 -21.38 -9.39
N THR A 301 -46.86 -21.49 -10.47
CA THR A 301 -47.37 -22.76 -11.00
C THR A 301 -46.96 -23.02 -12.44
N ARG A 302 -46.88 -24.30 -12.77
CA ARG A 302 -46.76 -24.83 -14.14
C ARG A 302 -47.85 -25.85 -14.42
N PHE A 303 -48.31 -25.92 -15.66
CA PHE A 303 -49.38 -26.82 -16.06
C PHE A 303 -49.16 -27.36 -17.47
N MET A 304 -49.71 -28.54 -17.75
CA MET A 304 -49.70 -29.13 -19.09
C MET A 304 -50.96 -28.72 -19.85
N LEU A 305 -50.82 -28.00 -20.97
CA LEU A 305 -51.96 -27.74 -21.86
C LEU A 305 -52.21 -28.98 -22.72
N THR A 306 -53.46 -29.43 -22.82
CA THR A 306 -53.83 -30.60 -23.66
C THR A 306 -55.01 -30.30 -24.58
N GLY A 307 -55.15 -31.05 -25.68
CA GLY A 307 -56.29 -30.94 -26.59
C GLY A 307 -56.33 -29.69 -27.49
N HIS A 308 -55.29 -28.84 -27.50
CA HIS A 308 -55.22 -27.69 -28.39
C HIS A 308 -54.95 -28.13 -29.85
N PRO A 309 -55.64 -27.60 -30.88
CA PRO A 309 -55.46 -28.01 -32.28
C PRO A 309 -54.02 -27.82 -32.82
N GLN A 310 -53.33 -26.77 -32.35
CA GLN A 310 -51.90 -26.57 -32.62
C GLN A 310 -51.07 -27.45 -31.69
N LYS A 311 -50.48 -28.52 -32.24
CA LYS A 311 -49.73 -29.53 -31.46
C LYS A 311 -48.63 -28.94 -30.60
N MET A 312 -47.87 -27.97 -31.11
CA MET A 312 -46.75 -27.33 -30.40
C MET A 312 -47.16 -26.63 -29.10
N LEU A 313 -48.43 -26.26 -28.95
CA LEU A 313 -48.93 -25.61 -27.74
C LEU A 313 -49.30 -26.63 -26.64
N ASN A 314 -49.43 -27.91 -26.97
CA ASN A 314 -49.70 -28.97 -26.00
C ASN A 314 -48.41 -29.40 -25.30
N ARG A 315 -47.97 -28.56 -24.36
CA ARG A 315 -46.71 -28.67 -23.62
C ARG A 315 -46.89 -28.09 -22.22
N GLU A 316 -45.85 -28.19 -21.41
CA GLU A 316 -45.85 -27.56 -20.08
C GLU A 316 -45.59 -26.05 -20.22
N TRP A 317 -46.42 -25.27 -19.52
CA TRP A 317 -46.40 -23.82 -19.47
C TRP A 317 -46.28 -23.35 -18.03
N GLN A 318 -45.42 -22.37 -17.79
CA GLN A 318 -45.29 -21.66 -16.53
C GLN A 318 -46.19 -20.42 -16.54
N VAL A 319 -46.95 -20.20 -15.47
CA VAL A 319 -47.76 -18.99 -15.30
C VAL A 319 -46.89 -17.85 -14.79
N VAL A 320 -46.85 -16.73 -15.52
CA VAL A 320 -46.10 -15.51 -15.14
C VAL A 320 -47.04 -14.38 -14.71
N GLN A 321 -48.31 -14.41 -15.14
CA GLN A 321 -49.36 -13.49 -14.70
C GLN A 321 -50.70 -14.22 -14.53
N SER A 322 -51.48 -13.80 -13.54
CA SER A 322 -52.90 -14.16 -13.39
C SER A 322 -53.73 -12.95 -13.00
N ILE A 323 -54.87 -12.77 -13.68
CA ILE A 323 -55.93 -11.82 -13.32
C ILE A 323 -57.18 -12.64 -13.03
N LEU A 324 -57.39 -12.96 -11.77
CA LEU A 324 -58.52 -13.73 -11.29
C LEU A 324 -59.65 -12.79 -10.87
N SER A 325 -60.84 -12.98 -11.43
CA SER A 325 -62.02 -12.15 -11.16
C SER A 325 -63.21 -13.01 -10.79
N GLY A 326 -63.91 -12.65 -9.72
CA GLY A 326 -65.13 -13.31 -9.28
C GLY A 326 -66.28 -12.33 -9.13
N ASN A 327 -67.49 -12.72 -9.55
CA ASN A 327 -68.70 -11.93 -9.37
C ASN A 327 -69.77 -12.76 -8.64
N GLN A 328 -70.28 -12.23 -7.53
CA GLN A 328 -71.28 -12.85 -6.67
C GLN A 328 -72.43 -11.85 -6.42
N PRO A 329 -73.27 -11.59 -7.44
CA PRO A 329 -74.26 -10.53 -7.38
C PRO A 329 -75.37 -10.79 -6.35
N GLN A 330 -75.59 -12.04 -5.96
CA GLN A 330 -76.55 -12.44 -4.92
C GLN A 330 -76.14 -12.06 -3.49
N ALA A 331 -74.93 -11.54 -3.29
CA ALA A 331 -74.52 -10.96 -2.01
C ALA A 331 -75.24 -9.64 -1.71
N LEU A 332 -75.76 -8.95 -2.74
CA LEU A 332 -76.54 -7.72 -2.60
C LEU A 332 -78.04 -8.03 -2.49
N HIS A 333 -78.69 -7.41 -1.51
CA HIS A 333 -80.14 -7.45 -1.39
C HIS A 333 -80.83 -6.84 -2.64
N GLY A 334 -81.81 -7.56 -3.21
CA GLY A 334 -82.57 -7.10 -4.39
C GLY A 334 -81.98 -7.50 -5.76
N SER A 335 -80.85 -8.19 -5.81
CA SER A 335 -80.24 -8.66 -7.05
C SER A 335 -81.01 -9.84 -7.66
N GLN A 336 -81.38 -9.75 -8.95
CA GLN A 336 -82.12 -10.78 -9.69
C GLN A 336 -81.28 -11.32 -10.87
N GLY A 337 -81.23 -12.64 -11.05
CA GLY A 337 -80.98 -13.25 -12.37
C GLY A 337 -79.54 -13.53 -12.83
N LYS A 338 -78.51 -13.50 -11.96
CA LYS A 338 -77.15 -13.98 -12.34
C LYS A 338 -76.56 -14.88 -11.24
N GLY A 339 -76.03 -16.05 -11.62
CA GLY A 339 -75.29 -16.93 -10.71
C GLY A 339 -73.87 -16.42 -10.45
N THR A 340 -73.16 -17.01 -9.48
CA THR A 340 -71.75 -16.72 -9.23
C THR A 340 -70.90 -17.09 -10.45
N THR A 341 -69.99 -16.21 -10.86
CA THR A 341 -69.03 -16.50 -11.94
C THR A 341 -67.59 -16.30 -11.48
N LEU A 342 -66.68 -17.08 -12.07
CA LEU A 342 -65.24 -16.97 -11.88
C LEU A 342 -64.57 -17.00 -13.26
N GLY A 343 -63.57 -16.15 -13.45
CA GLY A 343 -62.72 -16.15 -14.64
C GLY A 343 -61.29 -15.79 -14.28
N ASN A 344 -60.35 -16.37 -15.00
CA ASN A 344 -58.92 -16.18 -14.81
C ASN A 344 -58.27 -15.87 -16.17
N GLN A 345 -57.63 -14.72 -16.29
CA GLN A 345 -56.80 -14.39 -17.45
C GLN A 345 -55.34 -14.66 -17.11
N LEU A 346 -54.62 -15.31 -18.02
CA LEU A 346 -53.27 -15.79 -17.77
C LEU A 346 -52.31 -15.21 -18.80
N GLU A 347 -51.09 -14.92 -18.37
CA GLU A 347 -49.92 -14.87 -19.25
C GLU A 347 -48.98 -15.99 -18.81
N VAL A 348 -48.48 -16.74 -19.79
CA VAL A 348 -47.65 -17.92 -19.57
C VAL A 348 -46.44 -17.90 -20.50
N ILE A 349 -45.37 -18.56 -20.08
CA ILE A 349 -44.20 -18.85 -20.93
C ILE A 349 -43.96 -20.37 -20.98
N PRO A 350 -43.21 -20.89 -21.95
CA PRO A 350 -42.79 -22.29 -21.94
C PRO A 350 -42.07 -22.65 -20.63
N ALA A 351 -42.38 -23.82 -20.04
CA ALA A 351 -41.74 -24.28 -18.80
C ALA A 351 -40.41 -25.03 -19.03
N ASP A 352 -39.83 -24.97 -20.23
CA ASP A 352 -38.52 -25.56 -20.56
C ASP A 352 -37.35 -24.64 -20.21
N ARG A 353 -37.64 -23.45 -19.69
CA ARG A 353 -36.69 -22.42 -19.31
C ARG A 353 -37.18 -21.68 -18.08
N THR A 354 -36.25 -21.05 -17.38
CA THR A 354 -36.57 -20.25 -16.20
C THR A 354 -36.97 -18.84 -16.60
N TRP A 355 -38.13 -18.38 -16.11
CA TRP A 355 -38.52 -16.97 -16.25
C TRP A 355 -37.68 -16.11 -15.31
N ARG A 356 -37.07 -15.04 -15.82
CA ARG A 356 -36.33 -14.05 -15.03
C ARG A 356 -37.00 -12.68 -15.11
N PRO A 357 -37.08 -11.94 -13.98
CA PRO A 357 -37.59 -10.57 -14.01
C PRO A 357 -36.66 -9.68 -14.82
N ARG A 358 -37.22 -8.63 -15.42
CA ARG A 358 -36.42 -7.57 -16.07
C ARG A 358 -35.46 -6.96 -15.05
N LEU A 359 -34.16 -6.93 -15.38
CA LEU A 359 -33.15 -6.31 -14.52
C LEU A 359 -33.47 -4.83 -14.34
N GLN A 360 -33.49 -4.38 -13.09
CA GLN A 360 -33.77 -3.00 -12.74
C GLN A 360 -32.48 -2.19 -12.69
N ASN A 361 -32.56 -0.92 -13.10
CA ASN A 361 -31.43 0.00 -13.01
C ASN A 361 -31.07 0.23 -11.54
N LYS A 362 -29.77 0.10 -11.24
CA LYS A 362 -29.22 0.44 -9.93
C LYS A 362 -29.25 1.95 -9.70
N PRO A 363 -29.59 2.43 -8.49
CA PRO A 363 -29.40 3.82 -8.13
C PRO A 363 -27.95 4.24 -8.37
N LYS A 364 -27.75 5.46 -8.84
CA LYS A 364 -26.42 6.03 -9.06
C LYS A 364 -26.14 7.11 -8.03
N VAL A 365 -24.88 7.23 -7.64
CA VAL A 365 -24.37 8.38 -6.91
C VAL A 365 -24.09 9.49 -7.93
N ASP A 366 -24.75 10.63 -7.78
CA ASP A 366 -24.64 11.75 -8.74
C ASP A 366 -23.26 12.42 -8.77
N GLY A 367 -22.48 12.28 -7.70
CA GLY A 367 -21.13 12.82 -7.62
C GLY A 367 -20.41 12.45 -6.33
N PRO A 368 -19.15 12.91 -6.17
CA PRO A 368 -18.33 12.55 -5.02
C PRO A 368 -18.92 13.02 -3.70
N GLN A 369 -18.65 12.26 -2.64
CA GLN A 369 -19.09 12.54 -1.27
C GLN A 369 -17.88 12.55 -0.35
N SER A 370 -17.95 13.30 0.77
CA SER A 370 -16.93 13.14 1.80
C SER A 370 -17.23 11.96 2.72
N ALA A 371 -16.17 11.36 3.27
CA ALA A 371 -16.23 10.29 4.26
C ALA A 371 -15.04 10.42 5.21
N ILE A 372 -15.14 9.81 6.39
CA ILE A 372 -14.07 9.84 7.41
C ILE A 372 -13.34 8.50 7.39
N VAL A 373 -12.01 8.53 7.33
CA VAL A 373 -11.19 7.30 7.40
C VAL A 373 -11.32 6.66 8.79
N THR A 374 -11.55 5.36 8.84
CA THR A 374 -11.71 4.61 10.09
C THR A 374 -10.73 3.45 10.22
N GLY A 375 -10.58 2.94 11.44
CA GLY A 375 -9.72 1.82 11.77
C GLY A 375 -9.91 1.38 13.23
N PRO A 376 -9.12 0.40 13.70
CA PRO A 376 -9.17 -0.07 15.08
C PRO A 376 -8.90 1.03 16.10
N ALA A 377 -9.47 0.87 17.30
CA ALA A 377 -9.26 1.83 18.39
C ALA A 377 -7.77 2.00 18.73
N GLY A 378 -7.32 3.25 18.82
CA GLY A 378 -5.92 3.60 19.13
C GLY A 378 -4.95 3.54 17.95
N GLU A 379 -5.42 3.18 16.75
CA GLU A 379 -4.60 3.14 15.54
C GLU A 379 -4.65 4.48 14.78
N GLU A 380 -3.50 4.95 14.28
CA GLU A 380 -3.45 6.18 13.46
C GLU A 380 -3.50 5.88 11.96
N ILE A 381 -2.99 4.71 11.53
CA ILE A 381 -2.92 4.31 10.13
C ILE A 381 -3.43 2.88 10.01
N PHE A 382 -4.52 2.69 9.26
CA PHE A 382 -5.10 1.37 9.02
C PHE A 382 -5.31 1.16 7.52
N CYS A 383 -4.43 0.37 6.92
CA CYS A 383 -4.46 0.03 5.50
C CYS A 383 -4.08 -1.42 5.24
N ASP A 384 -4.40 -1.91 4.04
CA ASP A 384 -3.97 -3.23 3.57
C ASP A 384 -2.74 -3.17 2.66
N GLU A 385 -2.34 -4.32 2.09
CA GLU A 385 -1.19 -4.49 1.19
C GLU A 385 -1.26 -3.64 -0.10
N HIS A 386 -2.44 -3.11 -0.43
CA HIS A 386 -2.66 -2.26 -1.59
C HIS A 386 -2.77 -0.76 -1.22
N GLY A 387 -2.53 -0.41 0.05
CA GLY A 387 -2.68 0.96 0.55
C GLY A 387 -4.14 1.45 0.57
N ARG A 388 -5.12 0.53 0.58
CA ARG A 388 -6.54 0.85 0.71
C ARG A 388 -6.88 1.16 2.16
N VAL A 389 -7.91 1.96 2.39
CA VAL A 389 -8.38 2.32 3.74
C VAL A 389 -9.87 2.00 3.89
N ARG A 390 -10.37 1.97 5.13
CA ARG A 390 -11.80 1.86 5.45
C ARG A 390 -12.34 3.26 5.73
N VAL A 391 -13.62 3.51 5.44
CA VAL A 391 -14.25 4.82 5.63
C VAL A 391 -15.64 4.69 6.26
N GLN A 392 -16.05 5.72 6.99
CA GLN A 392 -17.43 5.92 7.43
C GLN A 392 -18.08 6.98 6.55
N PHE A 393 -19.14 6.61 5.84
CA PHE A 393 -20.00 7.57 5.15
C PHE A 393 -20.94 8.27 6.13
N HIS A 394 -21.22 9.55 5.90
CA HIS A 394 -22.05 10.36 6.80
C HIS A 394 -23.50 9.87 6.91
N TRP A 395 -24.00 9.19 5.88
CA TRP A 395 -25.35 8.63 5.84
C TRP A 395 -25.44 7.22 6.42
N ASP A 396 -24.31 6.56 6.71
CA ASP A 396 -24.32 5.23 7.31
C ASP A 396 -24.56 5.32 8.82
N ARG A 397 -25.66 4.71 9.25
CA ARG A 397 -26.14 4.67 10.64
C ARG A 397 -26.08 3.29 11.27
N TYR A 398 -25.71 2.26 10.49
CA TYR A 398 -25.80 0.86 10.90
C TYR A 398 -24.44 0.27 11.24
N ASN A 399 -23.38 0.68 10.54
CA ASN A 399 -22.03 0.21 10.85
C ASN A 399 -21.33 1.17 11.81
N PRO A 400 -20.61 0.63 12.82
CA PRO A 400 -19.84 1.45 13.76
C PRO A 400 -18.57 2.00 13.09
N ALA A 401 -18.22 3.25 13.42
CA ALA A 401 -17.01 3.94 12.92
C ALA A 401 -15.71 3.29 13.44
N THR A 402 -15.33 2.15 12.86
CA THR A 402 -14.26 1.23 13.28
C THR A 402 -13.61 0.59 12.03
N GLU A 403 -12.82 -0.47 12.19
CA GLU A 403 -12.35 -1.30 11.08
C GLU A 403 -13.49 -1.97 10.27
N ALA A 404 -14.71 -2.02 10.82
CA ALA A 404 -15.87 -2.65 10.20
C ALA A 404 -16.78 -1.67 9.42
N SER A 405 -16.43 -0.38 9.29
CA SER A 405 -17.32 0.65 8.72
C SER A 405 -17.75 0.42 7.26
N SER A 406 -16.79 0.09 6.38
CA SER A 406 -17.00 -0.09 4.93
C SER A 406 -16.13 -1.21 4.40
N CYS A 407 -16.15 -1.54 3.11
CA CYS A 407 -15.11 -2.34 2.46
C CYS A 407 -13.76 -1.60 2.37
N TRP A 408 -12.73 -2.29 1.88
CA TRP A 408 -11.43 -1.67 1.57
C TRP A 408 -11.53 -0.78 0.31
N VAL A 409 -11.36 0.52 0.49
CA VAL A 409 -11.50 1.54 -0.56
C VAL A 409 -10.12 1.95 -1.09
N ARG A 410 -9.92 1.89 -2.41
CA ARG A 410 -8.68 2.33 -3.06
C ARG A 410 -8.51 3.84 -2.94
N VAL A 411 -7.26 4.28 -2.80
CA VAL A 411 -6.89 5.69 -2.67
C VAL A 411 -6.08 6.12 -3.88
N SER A 412 -6.61 7.10 -4.62
CA SER A 412 -5.89 7.78 -5.70
C SER A 412 -4.59 8.40 -5.17
N GLN A 413 -3.52 8.23 -5.95
CA GLN A 413 -2.20 8.79 -5.66
C GLN A 413 -1.84 9.85 -6.71
N ALA A 414 -0.99 10.80 -6.36
CA ALA A 414 -0.53 11.83 -7.31
C ALA A 414 0.27 11.23 -8.48
N TRP A 415 0.95 10.11 -8.25
CA TRP A 415 1.72 9.36 -9.25
C TRP A 415 1.85 7.90 -8.81
N ALA A 416 1.49 6.93 -9.65
CA ALA A 416 1.60 5.50 -9.34
C ALA A 416 2.10 4.68 -10.54
N GLY A 417 3.24 4.01 -10.39
CA GLY A 417 3.81 3.07 -11.36
C GLY A 417 4.29 1.77 -10.69
N PRO A 418 4.74 0.78 -11.46
CA PRO A 418 5.19 -0.50 -10.91
C PRO A 418 6.48 -0.33 -10.09
N GLY A 419 6.34 -0.28 -8.76
CA GLY A 419 7.47 -0.12 -7.83
C GLY A 419 7.97 1.32 -7.66
N PHE A 420 7.28 2.33 -8.19
CA PHE A 420 7.66 3.74 -8.05
C PHE A 420 6.45 4.67 -8.00
N GLY A 421 6.62 5.89 -7.48
CA GLY A 421 5.58 6.93 -7.46
C GLY A 421 5.49 7.65 -6.13
N ASN A 422 4.34 8.27 -5.88
CA ASN A 422 3.98 8.90 -4.62
C ASN A 422 3.03 7.98 -3.84
N LEU A 423 3.30 7.79 -2.55
CA LEU A 423 2.42 7.06 -1.66
C LEU A 423 2.19 7.89 -0.39
N ALA A 424 0.98 8.38 -0.23
CA ALA A 424 0.52 8.95 1.03
C ALA A 424 -0.73 8.17 1.45
N ILE A 425 -0.75 7.58 2.64
CA ILE A 425 -1.91 6.82 3.13
C ILE A 425 -2.77 7.75 3.99
N PRO A 426 -4.09 7.89 3.72
CA PRO A 426 -4.99 8.61 4.62
C PRO A 426 -4.98 8.00 6.03
N ARG A 427 -4.96 8.85 7.06
CA ARG A 427 -4.95 8.43 8.46
C ARG A 427 -6.35 8.35 9.04
N VAL A 428 -6.54 7.52 10.06
CA VAL A 428 -7.79 7.41 10.81
C VAL A 428 -8.19 8.81 11.33
N GLY A 429 -9.45 9.17 11.13
CA GLY A 429 -10.03 10.47 11.48
C GLY A 429 -9.88 11.55 10.39
N GLN A 430 -9.11 11.33 9.32
CA GLN A 430 -9.02 12.29 8.22
C GLN A 430 -10.25 12.22 7.30
N GLU A 431 -10.66 13.38 6.80
CA GLU A 431 -11.70 13.48 5.78
C GLU A 431 -11.13 13.24 4.37
N VAL A 432 -11.81 12.40 3.61
CA VAL A 432 -11.50 12.04 2.22
C VAL A 432 -12.69 12.28 1.32
N ILE A 433 -12.42 12.52 0.02
CA ILE A 433 -13.44 12.62 -1.01
C ILE A 433 -13.52 11.27 -1.75
N VAL A 434 -14.68 10.63 -1.64
CA VAL A 434 -15.00 9.33 -2.24
C VAL A 434 -15.86 9.55 -3.48
N ASP A 435 -15.36 9.09 -4.62
CA ASP A 435 -16.14 8.95 -5.85
C ASP A 435 -16.58 7.48 -6.01
N PHE A 436 -17.43 7.20 -6.99
CA PHE A 436 -18.03 5.89 -7.21
C PHE A 436 -17.87 5.50 -8.67
N LEU A 437 -17.19 4.39 -8.95
CA LEU A 437 -16.91 3.97 -10.33
C LEU A 437 -18.23 3.74 -11.08
N ASN A 438 -18.41 4.41 -12.23
CA ASN A 438 -19.65 4.43 -13.02
C ASN A 438 -20.90 4.92 -12.25
N GLY A 439 -20.69 5.63 -11.13
CA GLY A 439 -21.74 6.04 -10.20
C GLY A 439 -22.30 4.89 -9.36
N ASP A 440 -21.67 3.71 -9.36
CA ASP A 440 -22.17 2.54 -8.63
C ASP A 440 -21.85 2.66 -7.12
N PRO A 441 -22.86 2.73 -6.24
CA PRO A 441 -22.66 2.82 -4.78
C PRO A 441 -21.80 1.71 -4.18
N ASP A 442 -21.69 0.55 -4.84
CA ASP A 442 -20.90 -0.59 -4.35
C ASP A 442 -19.41 -0.51 -4.76
N GLN A 443 -19.02 0.49 -5.56
CA GLN A 443 -17.66 0.65 -6.11
C GLN A 443 -17.01 1.98 -5.68
N PRO A 444 -16.84 2.23 -4.37
CA PRO A 444 -16.20 3.45 -3.88
C PRO A 444 -14.71 3.50 -4.24
N ILE A 445 -14.21 4.70 -4.52
CA ILE A 445 -12.80 5.02 -4.72
C ILE A 445 -12.49 6.42 -4.15
N ILE A 446 -11.46 6.54 -3.32
CA ILE A 446 -11.03 7.83 -2.77
C ILE A 446 -10.24 8.58 -3.83
N MET A 447 -10.71 9.77 -4.20
CA MET A 447 -10.12 10.61 -5.26
C MET A 447 -9.45 11.87 -4.72
N GLY A 448 -9.68 12.23 -3.46
CA GLY A 448 -9.13 13.45 -2.88
C GLY A 448 -9.16 13.50 -1.37
N ARG A 449 -8.67 14.61 -0.82
CA ARG A 449 -8.61 14.89 0.63
C ARG A 449 -8.97 16.35 0.86
N THR A 450 -9.56 16.63 2.01
CA THR A 450 -9.89 18.00 2.41
C THR A 450 -9.46 18.25 3.85
N TYR A 451 -9.06 19.50 4.10
CA TYR A 451 -8.93 20.01 5.46
C TYR A 451 -10.29 20.50 5.95
N HIS A 452 -10.53 20.41 7.25
CA HIS A 452 -11.71 20.94 7.93
C HIS A 452 -11.30 21.60 9.25
N GLU A 453 -12.26 22.06 10.06
CA GLU A 453 -11.99 22.86 11.26
C GLU A 453 -11.01 22.19 12.24
N ASP A 454 -11.21 20.91 12.54
CA ASP A 454 -10.37 20.14 13.46
C ASP A 454 -9.11 19.53 12.82
N ASN A 455 -9.08 19.45 11.48
CA ASN A 455 -7.93 18.99 10.70
C ASN A 455 -7.50 20.12 9.78
N ARG A 456 -6.81 21.10 10.35
CA ARG A 456 -6.34 22.30 9.64
C ARG A 456 -5.13 21.99 8.75
N SER A 457 -4.97 22.78 7.70
CA SER A 457 -3.76 22.79 6.87
C SER A 457 -2.51 23.15 7.70
N PRO A 458 -1.31 22.69 7.30
CA PRO A 458 -0.06 23.19 7.85
C PRO A 458 0.07 24.72 7.75
N GLY A 459 0.59 25.34 8.82
CA GLY A 459 0.76 26.79 8.91
C GLY A 459 -0.51 27.53 9.32
N ASP A 460 -0.46 28.87 9.30
CA ASP A 460 -1.51 29.74 9.82
C ASP A 460 -2.20 30.49 8.69
N LEU A 461 -2.98 29.80 7.85
CA LEU A 461 -3.73 30.44 6.77
C LEU A 461 -4.78 31.41 7.32
N PRO A 462 -4.96 32.60 6.69
CA PRO A 462 -4.38 33.04 5.41
C PRO A 462 -3.00 33.72 5.51
N GLY A 463 -2.37 33.76 6.70
CA GLY A 463 -1.05 34.37 6.91
C GLY A 463 0.06 33.71 6.10
N THR A 464 0.02 32.39 5.94
CA THR A 464 1.00 31.59 5.17
C THR A 464 0.58 31.33 3.72
N LYS A 465 -0.25 32.20 3.12
CA LYS A 465 -0.80 32.00 1.76
C LYS A 465 0.23 31.90 0.62
N THR A 466 1.46 32.35 0.85
CA THR A 466 2.59 32.27 -0.10
C THR A 466 3.44 31.01 0.10
N GLN A 467 3.04 30.11 1.02
CA GLN A 467 3.77 28.89 1.31
C GLN A 467 3.14 27.68 0.64
N MET A 468 3.98 26.85 0.02
CA MET A 468 3.66 25.48 -0.38
C MET A 468 4.36 24.52 0.58
N THR A 469 3.63 23.58 1.18
CA THR A 469 4.17 22.69 2.22
C THR A 469 3.82 21.23 1.95
N ILE A 470 4.83 20.36 2.01
CA ILE A 470 4.68 18.92 2.17
C ILE A 470 5.21 18.57 3.57
N ARG A 471 4.29 18.35 4.51
CA ARG A 471 4.61 18.04 5.92
C ARG A 471 4.05 16.68 6.31
N SER A 472 4.88 15.83 6.89
CA SER A 472 4.46 14.55 7.49
C SER A 472 4.10 14.71 8.97
N LYS A 473 3.69 13.62 9.62
CA LYS A 473 3.55 13.54 11.08
C LYS A 473 4.21 12.25 11.54
N THR A 474 5.04 12.29 12.58
CA THR A 474 5.58 11.09 13.21
C THR A 474 4.42 10.18 13.62
N TYR A 475 4.49 8.90 13.23
CA TYR A 475 3.48 7.92 13.60
C TYR A 475 3.41 7.76 15.12
N LYS A 476 2.21 7.91 15.70
CA LYS A 476 1.99 7.86 17.16
C LYS A 476 2.89 8.84 17.95
N GLY A 477 3.26 9.97 17.34
CA GLY A 477 4.11 11.00 17.94
C GLY A 477 3.79 12.40 17.41
N SER A 478 4.51 13.42 17.91
CA SER A 478 4.26 14.83 17.60
C SER A 478 5.26 15.47 16.63
N GLY A 479 6.31 14.75 16.22
CA GLY A 479 7.33 15.24 15.28
C GLY A 479 6.84 15.28 13.82
N PHE A 480 7.68 15.78 12.91
CA PHE A 480 7.38 15.86 11.48
C PHE A 480 8.63 15.99 10.60
N ASN A 481 8.54 15.51 9.36
CA ASN A 481 9.46 15.89 8.28
C ASN A 481 8.76 16.93 7.41
N GLU A 482 9.49 17.88 6.85
CA GLU A 482 8.91 18.95 6.02
C GLU A 482 9.81 19.32 4.83
N LEU A 483 9.17 19.50 3.67
CA LEU A 483 9.68 20.29 2.56
C LEU A 483 8.71 21.46 2.36
N ARG A 484 9.21 22.69 2.52
CA ARG A 484 8.42 23.92 2.38
C ARG A 484 9.10 24.90 1.43
N PHE A 485 8.30 25.49 0.55
CA PHE A 485 8.66 26.60 -0.31
C PHE A 485 7.92 27.85 0.15
N GLU A 486 8.64 28.95 0.35
CA GLU A 486 8.10 30.29 0.59
C GLU A 486 8.33 31.13 -0.66
N ASP A 487 7.26 31.69 -1.22
CA ASP A 487 7.27 32.50 -2.44
C ASP A 487 7.01 33.99 -2.17
N ALA A 488 7.06 34.43 -0.91
CA ALA A 488 7.01 35.85 -0.57
C ALA A 488 8.19 36.59 -1.22
N THR A 489 7.88 37.60 -2.04
CA THR A 489 8.88 38.37 -2.79
C THR A 489 9.99 38.91 -1.89
N SER A 490 11.25 38.68 -2.29
CA SER A 490 12.46 39.06 -1.53
C SER A 490 12.64 38.35 -0.19
N ASN A 491 11.82 37.33 0.10
CA ASN A 491 11.90 36.46 1.28
C ASN A 491 11.75 34.99 0.88
N GLU A 492 12.09 34.66 -0.37
CA GLU A 492 11.94 33.32 -0.92
C GLU A 492 12.82 32.33 -0.15
N GLN A 493 12.28 31.15 0.20
CA GLN A 493 12.99 30.16 1.00
C GLN A 493 12.59 28.74 0.60
N VAL A 494 13.58 27.85 0.53
CA VAL A 494 13.38 26.41 0.61
C VAL A 494 13.79 25.95 2.00
N TYR A 495 12.87 25.32 2.73
CA TYR A 495 13.10 24.75 4.04
C TYR A 495 12.98 23.23 3.98
N ILE A 496 14.01 22.53 4.43
CA ILE A 496 14.07 21.08 4.54
C ILE A 496 14.30 20.72 6.00
N HIS A 497 13.39 19.94 6.57
CA HIS A 497 13.46 19.46 7.94
C HIS A 497 13.36 17.95 7.99
N ALA A 498 14.37 17.32 8.60
CA ALA A 498 14.36 15.91 8.94
C ALA A 498 14.27 15.75 10.46
N GLN A 499 13.25 15.03 10.93
CA GLN A 499 12.99 14.83 12.36
C GLN A 499 14.07 14.02 13.07
N LYS A 500 14.82 13.19 12.32
CA LYS A 500 15.84 12.29 12.85
C LYS A 500 17.08 12.24 11.94
N ASN A 501 17.11 11.31 10.98
CA ASN A 501 18.22 11.16 10.03
C ASN A 501 17.87 11.84 8.69
N MET A 502 18.88 12.39 8.02
CA MET A 502 18.80 12.85 6.63
C MET A 502 19.93 12.20 5.85
N ASP A 503 19.59 11.23 5.00
CA ASP A 503 20.54 10.56 4.10
C ASP A 503 20.41 11.16 2.70
N THR A 504 21.53 11.37 2.01
CA THR A 504 21.58 11.89 0.64
C THR A 504 22.60 11.13 -0.17
N GLU A 505 22.12 10.36 -1.14
CA GLU A 505 22.95 9.56 -2.05
C GLU A 505 22.89 10.14 -3.46
N VAL A 506 24.06 10.39 -4.06
CA VAL A 506 24.19 10.91 -5.42
C VAL A 506 25.15 10.02 -6.19
N LEU A 507 24.64 9.33 -7.21
CA LEU A 507 25.38 8.29 -7.93
C LEU A 507 26.42 8.83 -8.93
N ASN A 508 26.37 10.13 -9.25
CA ASN A 508 27.32 10.77 -10.15
C ASN A 508 27.83 12.09 -9.55
N ASP A 509 27.29 13.23 -9.99
CA ASP A 509 27.80 14.54 -9.60
C ASP A 509 26.82 15.28 -8.68
N ARG A 510 27.32 15.77 -7.55
CA ARG A 510 26.63 16.75 -6.69
C ARG A 510 27.34 18.10 -6.80
N THR A 511 26.62 19.11 -7.31
CA THR A 511 27.10 20.50 -7.37
C THR A 511 26.37 21.35 -6.34
N THR A 512 27.08 22.25 -5.67
CA THR A 512 26.50 23.25 -4.77
C THR A 512 27.12 24.61 -5.09
N ASP A 513 26.28 25.59 -5.43
CA ASP A 513 26.67 26.95 -5.80
C ASP A 513 25.84 27.93 -4.97
N VAL A 514 26.50 28.64 -4.06
CA VAL A 514 25.86 29.60 -3.13
C VAL A 514 26.40 30.99 -3.46
N LYS A 515 25.50 31.92 -3.80
CA LYS A 515 25.88 33.26 -4.29
C LYS A 515 26.25 34.26 -3.20
N HIS A 516 25.80 34.02 -1.97
CA HIS A 516 26.11 34.84 -0.81
C HIS A 516 26.85 33.97 0.21
N ASP A 517 26.22 33.63 1.34
CA ASP A 517 26.87 32.90 2.42
C ASP A 517 26.37 31.46 2.53
N HIS A 518 27.28 30.55 2.86
CA HIS A 518 26.97 29.19 3.32
C HIS A 518 27.43 29.04 4.76
N THR A 519 26.52 28.61 5.65
CA THR A 519 26.83 28.31 7.05
C THR A 519 26.41 26.87 7.34
N GLU A 520 27.33 26.08 7.86
CA GLU A 520 27.11 24.69 8.30
C GLU A 520 27.49 24.59 9.78
N THR A 521 26.67 23.90 10.58
CA THR A 521 26.93 23.69 12.00
C THR A 521 26.66 22.23 12.34
N ILE A 522 27.70 21.55 12.82
CA ILE A 522 27.66 20.16 13.23
C ILE A 522 27.74 20.11 14.76
N GLY A 523 26.73 19.54 15.40
CA GLY A 523 26.63 19.50 16.88
C GLY A 523 27.52 18.44 17.53
N ASN A 524 27.96 17.44 16.77
CA ASN A 524 28.86 16.38 17.21
C ASN A 524 29.99 16.19 16.16
N ASP A 525 30.06 15.04 15.50
CA ASP A 525 31.18 14.71 14.62
C ASP A 525 30.87 14.95 13.13
N GLN A 526 31.88 15.42 12.39
CA GLN A 526 31.88 15.47 10.93
C GLN A 526 33.02 14.59 10.39
N LYS A 527 32.67 13.58 9.57
CA LYS A 527 33.64 12.72 8.86
C LYS A 527 33.56 12.97 7.37
N ILE A 528 34.70 13.28 6.74
CA ILE A 528 34.81 13.49 5.30
C ILE A 528 35.84 12.48 4.76
N THR A 529 35.42 11.62 3.84
CA THR A 529 36.30 10.68 3.15
C THR A 529 36.37 11.06 1.67
N VAL A 530 37.58 11.26 1.13
CA VAL A 530 37.81 11.56 -0.28
C VAL A 530 38.77 10.52 -0.86
N VAL A 531 38.33 9.77 -1.87
CA VAL A 531 39.10 8.62 -2.40
C VAL A 531 40.19 9.04 -3.38
N LYS A 532 39.90 9.99 -4.29
CA LYS A 532 40.84 10.39 -5.36
C LYS A 532 41.57 11.68 -5.05
N GLY A 533 40.85 12.79 -4.93
CA GLY A 533 41.47 14.09 -4.75
C GLY A 533 40.51 15.13 -4.19
N GLN A 534 41.03 15.99 -3.34
CA GLN A 534 40.34 17.14 -2.76
C GLN A 534 41.15 18.40 -3.10
N THR A 535 40.48 19.41 -3.63
CA THR A 535 41.07 20.74 -3.85
C THR A 535 40.24 21.76 -3.10
N VAL A 536 40.87 22.53 -2.22
CA VAL A 536 40.24 23.65 -1.51
C VAL A 536 40.89 24.94 -2.02
N GLN A 537 40.09 25.85 -2.57
CA GLN A 537 40.54 27.16 -3.01
C GLN A 537 39.76 28.24 -2.25
N VAL A 538 40.49 29.17 -1.63
CA VAL A 538 39.91 30.30 -0.88
C VAL A 538 40.33 31.60 -1.56
N GLY A 539 39.39 32.24 -2.27
CA GLY A 539 39.64 33.45 -3.06
C GLY A 539 40.42 33.19 -4.36
N THR A 540 40.18 34.02 -5.38
CA THR A 540 40.88 33.95 -6.69
C THR A 540 41.71 35.20 -7.00
N ARG A 541 41.66 36.22 -6.14
CA ARG A 541 42.39 37.50 -6.28
C ARG A 541 42.90 37.98 -4.92
N LYS A 542 43.97 38.79 -4.92
CA LYS A 542 44.45 39.50 -3.72
C LYS A 542 43.58 40.75 -3.48
N GLU A 543 42.34 40.53 -3.08
CA GLU A 543 41.43 41.56 -2.56
C GLU A 543 41.22 41.31 -1.06
N GLY A 544 40.87 42.33 -0.27
CA GLY A 544 40.67 42.17 1.17
C GLY A 544 39.51 41.23 1.48
N GLY A 545 39.65 40.36 2.49
CA GLY A 545 38.56 39.50 2.99
C GLY A 545 38.60 38.02 2.57
N HIS A 546 39.68 37.55 1.94
CA HIS A 546 39.89 36.12 1.67
C HIS A 546 40.87 35.52 2.70
N ASP A 547 40.33 34.96 3.77
CA ASP A 547 41.10 34.27 4.81
C ASP A 547 40.63 32.82 5.00
N GLN A 548 41.59 31.96 5.35
CA GLN A 548 41.30 30.62 5.86
C GLN A 548 41.87 30.55 7.28
N SER A 549 40.99 30.49 8.27
CA SER A 549 41.36 30.29 9.67
C SER A 549 40.99 28.87 10.10
N ILE A 550 41.94 28.17 10.73
CA ILE A 550 41.73 26.84 11.31
C ILE A 550 42.12 26.92 12.78
N THR A 551 41.14 26.74 13.67
CA THR A 551 41.37 26.66 15.12
C THR A 551 41.06 25.24 15.57
N VAL A 552 42.00 24.61 16.28
CA VAL A 552 41.85 23.26 16.85
C VAL A 552 42.12 23.37 18.34
N ALA A 553 41.16 22.94 19.16
CA ALA A 553 41.22 23.15 20.62
C ALA A 553 42.10 22.13 21.34
N ASN A 554 42.15 20.89 20.85
CA ASN A 554 42.97 19.82 21.42
C ASN A 554 44.12 19.48 20.46
N ASP A 555 43.99 18.41 19.67
CA ASP A 555 45.09 17.91 18.84
C ASP A 555 44.79 18.02 17.34
N ARG A 556 45.83 18.35 16.56
CA ARG A 556 45.82 18.24 15.10
C ARG A 556 46.93 17.28 14.65
N CYS A 557 46.55 16.11 14.17
CA CYS A 557 47.46 15.16 13.53
C CYS A 557 47.37 15.27 12.00
N ILE A 558 48.51 15.25 11.31
CA ILE A 558 48.58 15.21 9.84
C ILE A 558 49.56 14.12 9.44
N THR A 559 49.08 13.11 8.72
CA THR A 559 49.93 12.06 8.14
C THR A 559 49.95 12.23 6.62
N VAL A 560 51.15 12.40 6.04
CA VAL A 560 51.34 12.46 4.59
C VAL A 560 52.17 11.26 4.17
N ARG A 561 51.62 10.39 3.33
CA ARG A 561 52.26 9.13 2.92
C ARG A 561 53.32 9.30 1.83
N ASN A 562 53.17 10.31 0.99
CA ASN A 562 54.13 10.63 -0.07
C ASN A 562 54.72 12.02 0.21
N ASP A 563 54.44 13.00 -0.64
CA ASP A 563 55.06 14.32 -0.55
C ASP A 563 54.13 15.36 0.07
N GLN A 564 54.69 16.19 0.97
CA GLN A 564 54.08 17.45 1.39
C GLN A 564 54.90 18.61 0.83
N THR A 565 54.32 19.41 -0.06
CA THR A 565 54.95 20.65 -0.57
C THR A 565 54.23 21.86 0.00
N LEU A 566 54.98 22.76 0.66
CA LEU A 566 54.47 24.03 1.17
C LEU A 566 55.21 25.19 0.49
N GLN A 567 54.47 26.02 -0.25
CA GLN A 567 54.99 27.25 -0.84
C GLN A 567 54.32 28.46 -0.18
N VAL A 568 55.12 29.32 0.44
CA VAL A 568 54.66 30.57 1.06
C VAL A 568 55.32 31.73 0.32
N THR A 569 54.53 32.65 -0.25
CA THR A 569 55.04 33.74 -1.11
C THR A 569 55.38 35.01 -0.36
N ASN A 570 54.83 35.18 0.84
CA ASN A 570 55.18 36.28 1.75
C ASN A 570 55.80 35.68 3.02
N ASP A 571 55.22 35.91 4.19
CA ASP A 571 55.81 35.50 5.46
C ASP A 571 55.22 34.17 5.98
N ARG A 572 56.09 33.32 6.52
CA ARG A 572 55.71 32.19 7.40
C ARG A 572 56.21 32.48 8.81
N THR A 573 55.30 32.60 9.77
CA THR A 573 55.62 32.71 11.20
C THR A 573 55.18 31.45 11.92
N VAL A 574 56.04 30.88 12.76
CA VAL A 574 55.73 29.70 13.61
C VAL A 574 56.08 30.04 15.05
N SER A 575 55.17 29.77 15.98
CA SER A 575 55.40 29.92 17.42
C SER A 575 55.02 28.61 18.11
N VAL A 576 55.97 28.02 18.84
CA VAL A 576 55.80 26.77 19.58
C VAL A 576 56.15 27.06 21.04
N SER A 577 55.25 26.72 21.96
CA SER A 577 55.40 27.07 23.38
C SER A 577 56.15 26.02 24.20
N ASN A 578 56.04 24.75 23.82
CA ASN A 578 56.77 23.64 24.44
C ASN A 578 57.88 23.17 23.48
N ASP A 579 57.74 21.98 22.89
CA ASP A 579 58.78 21.35 22.10
C ASP A 579 58.46 21.32 20.60
N ASP A 580 59.49 21.53 19.77
CA ASP A 580 59.46 21.29 18.32
C ASP A 580 60.50 20.23 17.97
N GLY A 581 60.06 19.10 17.42
CA GLY A 581 60.90 17.95 17.08
C GLY A 581 60.95 17.72 15.57
N LEU A 582 62.16 17.71 15.00
CA LEU A 582 62.36 17.43 13.57
C LEU A 582 63.28 16.23 13.38
N TYR A 583 62.75 15.17 12.76
CA TYR A 583 63.49 14.00 12.33
C TYR A 583 63.53 13.94 10.80
N VAL A 584 64.71 13.82 10.19
CA VAL A 584 64.90 13.72 8.73
C VAL A 584 65.81 12.52 8.45
N ARG A 585 65.30 11.52 7.72
CA ARG A 585 66.01 10.25 7.46
C ARG A 585 67.17 10.39 6.47
N ASN A 586 66.94 11.15 5.39
CA ASN A 586 67.92 11.37 4.33
C ASN A 586 68.51 12.79 4.47
N ASP A 587 68.42 13.60 3.42
CA ASP A 587 69.02 14.93 3.41
C ASP A 587 68.08 16.01 3.95
N ARG A 588 68.59 16.84 4.87
CA ARG A 588 68.04 18.18 5.13
C ARG A 588 68.90 19.22 4.42
N LYS A 589 68.33 19.90 3.42
CA LYS A 589 68.98 21.02 2.72
C LYS A 589 68.33 22.33 3.15
N VAL A 590 69.15 23.31 3.54
CA VAL A 590 68.69 24.64 3.96
C VAL A 590 69.51 25.69 3.23
N THR A 591 68.84 26.59 2.54
CA THR A 591 69.44 27.77 1.91
C THR A 591 68.79 29.01 2.49
N VAL A 592 69.60 29.96 2.95
CA VAL A 592 69.14 31.27 3.43
C VAL A 592 69.93 32.33 2.67
N GLU A 593 69.27 33.09 1.81
CA GLU A 593 69.92 34.18 1.05
C GLU A 593 70.17 35.42 1.93
N GLY A 594 69.28 35.65 2.88
CA GLY A 594 69.38 36.73 3.85
C GLY A 594 70.15 36.33 5.11
N LYS A 595 69.78 36.97 6.22
CA LYS A 595 70.39 36.73 7.53
C LYS A 595 69.76 35.50 8.20
N GLN A 596 70.60 34.59 8.68
CA GLN A 596 70.18 33.51 9.58
C GLN A 596 70.67 33.82 11.01
N GLU A 597 69.74 33.92 11.96
CA GLU A 597 70.06 34.14 13.37
C GLU A 597 69.59 32.96 14.22
N HIS A 598 70.45 32.51 15.12
CA HIS A 598 70.11 31.52 16.13
C HIS A 598 70.52 32.03 17.50
N LYS A 599 69.60 31.97 18.47
CA LYS A 599 69.87 32.22 19.87
C LYS A 599 69.44 31.00 20.67
N THR A 600 70.40 30.34 21.30
CA THR A 600 70.15 29.22 22.22
C THR A 600 70.44 29.68 23.63
N THR A 601 69.45 29.57 24.54
CA THR A 601 69.64 29.89 25.97
C THR A 601 70.21 28.71 26.74
N GLY A 602 69.80 27.49 26.39
CA GLY A 602 70.36 26.23 26.89
C GLY A 602 71.57 25.75 26.08
N ASN A 603 71.78 24.44 26.05
CA ASN A 603 72.88 23.82 25.32
C ASN A 603 72.60 23.81 23.81
N HIS A 604 73.58 24.21 23.00
CA HIS A 604 73.60 23.93 21.56
C HIS A 604 74.56 22.77 21.31
N ILE A 605 74.02 21.61 20.95
CA ILE A 605 74.79 20.38 20.74
C ILE A 605 74.72 20.01 19.26
N SER A 606 75.87 19.81 18.63
CA SER A 606 75.99 19.36 17.25
C SER A 606 76.97 18.20 17.19
N LEU A 607 76.46 17.02 16.80
CA LEU A 607 77.26 15.83 16.51
C LEU A 607 77.21 15.58 15.00
N VAL A 608 78.37 15.44 14.39
CA VAL A 608 78.52 15.09 12.98
C VAL A 608 79.40 13.85 12.92
N GLU A 609 78.83 12.71 12.62
CA GLU A 609 79.57 11.44 12.48
C GLU A 609 80.37 11.39 11.17
N GLY A 610 79.87 12.10 10.14
CA GLY A 610 80.56 12.31 8.88
C GLY A 610 81.48 13.53 8.88
N LYS A 611 81.62 14.16 7.71
CA LYS A 611 82.45 15.37 7.55
C LYS A 611 81.68 16.61 7.95
N HIS A 612 82.21 17.38 8.90
CA HIS A 612 81.77 18.75 9.14
C HIS A 612 82.66 19.73 8.37
N SER A 613 82.10 20.36 7.32
CA SER A 613 82.80 21.38 6.53
C SER A 613 82.24 22.76 6.84
N LEU A 614 83.12 23.71 7.15
CA LEU A 614 82.77 25.10 7.39
C LEU A 614 83.69 25.99 6.57
N VAL A 615 83.09 26.76 5.66
CA VAL A 615 83.78 27.81 4.90
C VAL A 615 83.13 29.13 5.26
N VAL A 616 83.92 30.06 5.79
CA VAL A 616 83.47 31.42 6.10
C VAL A 616 84.24 32.38 5.21
N LYS A 617 83.54 33.07 4.30
CA LYS A 617 84.17 34.05 3.39
C LYS A 617 84.52 35.38 4.08
N GLY A 618 83.84 35.68 5.18
CA GLY A 618 84.15 36.80 6.06
C GLY A 618 84.86 36.34 7.34
N ASP A 619 84.59 37.02 8.44
CA ASP A 619 85.19 36.69 9.74
C ASP A 619 84.47 35.53 10.44
N LEU A 620 85.24 34.57 10.93
CA LEU A 620 84.77 33.60 11.92
C LEU A 620 85.28 34.00 13.30
N ALA A 621 84.38 34.50 14.16
CA ALA A 621 84.69 34.79 15.55
C ALA A 621 84.13 33.68 16.46
N ARG A 622 85.00 33.04 17.25
CA ARG A 622 84.61 32.10 18.32
C ARG A 622 85.04 32.66 19.66
N LYS A 623 84.09 33.14 20.45
CA LYS A 623 84.32 33.62 21.82
C LYS A 623 83.78 32.58 22.80
N VAL A 624 84.64 32.04 23.65
CA VAL A 624 84.29 31.01 24.64
C VAL A 624 84.69 31.53 26.01
N SER A 625 83.73 31.67 26.93
CA SER A 625 84.01 32.12 28.31
C SER A 625 84.59 31.00 29.19
N GLY A 626 84.23 29.76 28.88
CA GLY A 626 84.81 28.56 29.50
C GLY A 626 86.06 28.10 28.75
N ALA A 627 86.19 26.79 28.53
CA ALA A 627 87.30 26.21 27.79
C ALA A 627 86.95 25.91 26.33
N LEU A 628 87.90 26.19 25.42
CA LEU A 628 87.86 25.74 24.03
C LEU A 628 88.77 24.52 23.89
N GLY A 629 88.19 23.35 23.64
CA GLY A 629 88.92 22.11 23.36
C GLY A 629 88.94 21.80 21.87
N ILE A 630 90.11 21.43 21.35
CA ILE A 630 90.26 20.86 20.01
C ILE A 630 91.05 19.57 20.19
N LYS A 631 90.39 18.43 20.00
CA LYS A 631 91.03 17.11 19.95
C LYS A 631 90.82 16.55 18.54
N VAL A 632 91.90 16.16 17.89
CA VAL A 632 91.91 15.53 16.58
C VAL A 632 92.85 14.34 16.67
N ASP A 633 92.43 13.17 16.20
CA ASP A 633 93.28 11.97 16.20
C ASP A 633 94.29 11.99 15.04
N GLY A 634 93.97 12.73 13.97
CA GLY A 634 94.89 13.10 12.88
C GLY A 634 95.47 14.50 13.05
N ASP A 635 95.76 15.16 11.92
CA ASP A 635 96.46 16.44 11.91
C ASP A 635 95.55 17.63 12.30
N ILE A 636 96.11 18.53 13.10
CA ILE A 636 95.61 19.90 13.22
C ILE A 636 96.48 20.79 12.34
N VAL A 637 95.94 21.23 11.21
CA VAL A 637 96.60 22.18 10.32
C VAL A 637 96.00 23.56 10.55
N LEU A 638 96.82 24.50 11.02
CA LEU A 638 96.50 25.92 11.08
C LEU A 638 97.38 26.64 10.06
N GLU A 639 96.75 27.25 9.07
CA GLU A 639 97.42 28.00 8.03
C GLU A 639 96.89 29.43 8.02
N SER A 640 97.80 30.40 7.94
CA SER A 640 97.48 31.81 7.80
C SER A 640 98.45 32.43 6.83
N SER A 641 97.94 33.17 5.86
CA SER A 641 98.76 33.93 4.91
C SER A 641 99.46 35.13 5.55
N SER A 642 99.10 35.49 6.79
CA SER A 642 99.65 36.64 7.50
C SER A 642 100.37 36.23 8.79
N ARG A 643 99.60 35.79 9.80
CA ARG A 643 100.10 35.40 11.10
C ARG A 643 99.17 34.42 11.80
N ILE A 644 99.76 33.55 12.62
CA ILE A 644 99.08 32.75 13.64
C ILE A 644 99.56 33.27 14.98
N SER A 645 98.66 33.67 15.87
CA SER A 645 99.01 34.13 17.22
C SER A 645 98.29 33.31 18.26
N LEU A 646 99.07 32.73 19.17
CA LEU A 646 98.60 32.02 20.35
C LEU A 646 99.03 32.85 21.55
N LYS A 647 98.09 33.48 22.23
CA LYS A 647 98.39 34.38 23.36
C LYS A 647 97.70 33.89 24.62
N VAL A 648 98.46 33.81 25.71
CA VAL A 648 97.97 33.51 27.06
C VAL A 648 98.48 34.59 27.99
N SER A 649 97.60 35.52 28.38
CA SER A 649 97.95 36.70 29.18
C SER A 649 99.16 37.46 28.58
N GLY A 650 100.26 37.62 29.32
CA GLY A 650 101.49 38.26 28.86
C GLY A 650 102.43 37.39 28.01
N SER A 651 102.16 36.09 27.85
CA SER A 651 102.99 35.18 27.05
C SER A 651 102.33 34.90 25.69
N PHE A 652 103.14 34.72 24.65
CA PHE A 652 102.63 34.41 23.33
C PHE A 652 103.61 33.64 22.45
N VAL A 653 103.03 32.98 21.46
CA VAL A 653 103.71 32.48 20.26
C VAL A 653 103.08 33.17 19.07
N VAL A 654 103.90 33.79 18.23
CA VAL A 654 103.46 34.36 16.95
C VAL A 654 104.27 33.71 15.83
N ILE A 655 103.57 33.10 14.88
CA ILE A 655 104.14 32.57 13.65
C ILE A 655 103.77 33.55 12.55
N HIS A 656 104.77 34.03 11.80
CA HIS A 656 104.59 34.94 10.68
C HIS A 656 105.60 34.60 9.57
N SER A 657 105.52 35.26 8.42
CA SER A 657 106.36 34.96 7.25
C SER A 657 107.87 35.13 7.45
N GLY A 658 108.29 35.79 8.53
CA GLY A 658 109.69 36.05 8.86
C GLY A 658 110.29 35.14 9.95
N GLY A 659 109.48 34.32 10.64
CA GLY A 659 109.94 33.48 11.73
C GLY A 659 108.87 33.08 12.76
N VAL A 660 109.33 32.49 13.86
CA VAL A 660 108.51 32.15 15.03
C VAL A 660 109.01 32.95 16.24
N ASP A 661 108.19 33.87 16.71
CA ASP A 661 108.44 34.65 17.92
C ASP A 661 107.84 33.94 19.13
N ILE A 662 108.67 33.69 20.14
CA ILE A 662 108.25 33.08 21.41
C ILE A 662 108.65 34.03 22.54
N VAL A 663 107.67 34.57 23.25
CA VAL A 663 107.90 35.52 24.36
C VAL A 663 107.14 35.07 25.59
N GLY A 664 107.86 34.93 26.71
CA GLY A 664 107.30 34.65 28.03
C GLY A 664 108.35 34.84 29.12
N PRO A 665 107.95 34.98 30.40
CA PRO A 665 108.88 35.14 31.53
C PRO A 665 109.87 33.98 31.68
N LYS A 666 109.49 32.78 31.21
CA LYS A 666 110.31 31.57 31.17
C LYS A 666 109.88 30.68 30.00
N ILE A 667 110.84 30.23 29.20
CA ILE A 667 110.61 29.27 28.10
C ILE A 667 111.28 27.96 28.49
N ASN A 668 110.50 26.90 28.72
CA ASN A 668 111.07 25.58 28.97
C ASN A 668 111.10 24.78 27.67
N LEU A 669 112.31 24.49 27.18
CA LEU A 669 112.54 23.62 26.01
C LEU A 669 112.91 22.23 26.52
N ASN A 670 112.20 21.20 26.05
CA ASN A 670 112.43 19.78 26.40
C ASN A 670 112.37 19.44 27.91
N SER A 671 111.75 20.27 28.77
CA SER A 671 111.50 19.94 30.18
C SER A 671 110.25 20.66 30.75
N GLY A 672 109.48 19.98 31.59
CA GLY A 672 108.37 20.55 32.38
C GLY A 672 107.00 20.69 31.68
N GLY A 673 105.94 20.66 32.49
CA GLY A 673 104.53 20.84 32.08
C GLY A 673 103.67 19.58 32.19
N SER A 674 102.35 19.76 32.33
CA SER A 674 101.34 18.70 32.16
C SER A 674 100.37 19.16 31.07
N PRO A 675 99.99 18.30 30.11
CA PRO A 675 99.07 18.70 29.06
C PRO A 675 97.69 19.03 29.64
N GLY A 676 97.04 20.06 29.09
CA GLY A 676 95.63 20.32 29.37
C GLY A 676 94.76 19.20 28.79
N THR A 677 93.71 18.81 29.50
CA THR A 677 92.76 17.81 29.02
C THR A 677 91.69 18.48 28.15
N PRO A 678 91.37 17.97 26.95
CA PRO A 678 90.25 18.48 26.16
C PRO A 678 88.92 18.40 26.94
N VAL A 679 88.07 19.40 26.80
CA VAL A 679 86.72 19.35 27.37
C VAL A 679 85.89 18.21 26.74
N PRO A 680 85.12 17.45 27.53
CA PRO A 680 84.29 16.36 27.01
C PRO A 680 83.15 16.92 26.13
N ALA A 681 82.86 16.24 25.02
CA ALA A 681 81.73 16.57 24.17
C ALA A 681 80.42 16.05 24.78
N LEU A 682 79.36 16.85 24.71
CA LEU A 682 78.00 16.39 24.97
C LEU A 682 77.44 15.73 23.69
N GLN A 683 76.67 14.68 23.84
CA GLN A 683 75.98 14.04 22.71
C GLN A 683 74.51 14.50 22.67
N PRO A 684 73.95 14.74 21.47
CA PRO A 684 72.53 15.05 21.35
C PRO A 684 71.70 13.80 21.67
N ALA A 685 70.49 13.99 22.19
CA ALA A 685 69.54 12.90 22.29
C ALA A 685 69.13 12.44 20.88
N VAL A 686 69.14 11.14 20.63
CA VAL A 686 68.66 10.57 19.36
C VAL A 686 67.14 10.56 19.41
N LEU A 687 66.50 11.36 18.55
CA LEU A 687 65.06 11.28 18.34
C LEU A 687 64.76 9.91 17.70
N LYS A 688 63.91 9.12 18.37
CA LYS A 688 63.40 7.88 17.79
C LYS A 688 62.45 8.21 16.65
N THR A 689 62.42 7.36 15.63
CA THR A 689 61.36 7.40 14.61
C THR A 689 60.02 7.32 15.33
N LEU A 690 59.10 8.23 15.01
CA LEU A 690 57.70 7.99 15.30
C LEU A 690 57.34 6.71 14.53
N GLY A 691 56.90 5.68 15.24
CA GLY A 691 56.54 4.41 14.62
C GLY A 691 55.47 4.66 13.56
N ASP A 692 55.53 3.93 12.46
CA ASP A 692 54.40 3.82 11.55
C ASP A 692 53.26 3.19 12.35
N GLU A 693 52.33 4.00 12.85
CA GLU A 693 51.05 3.49 13.31
C GLU A 693 50.35 2.94 12.06
N LYS A 694 50.51 1.62 11.87
CA LYS A 694 49.50 0.83 11.18
C LYS A 694 48.22 0.99 11.99
N SER A 695 47.38 1.93 11.57
CA SER A 695 45.96 1.93 11.91
C SER A 695 45.38 0.62 11.40
N GLY A 696 45.26 -0.34 12.29
CA GLY A 696 44.29 -1.41 12.15
C GLY A 696 42.90 -0.81 12.28
N ASP A 697 42.03 -1.15 11.33
CA ASP A 697 40.58 -1.09 11.54
C ASP A 697 40.23 -1.90 12.79
N GLY A 698 39.36 -1.36 13.63
CA GLY A 698 38.81 -2.08 14.77
C GLY A 698 38.00 -1.17 15.69
N SER A 699 36.68 -1.25 15.55
CA SER A 699 35.65 -0.60 16.36
C SER A 699 35.80 -0.73 17.88
N ASP A 700 35.36 0.32 18.56
CA ASP A 700 35.30 0.60 20.00
C ASP A 700 34.58 -0.47 20.87
N SER A 701 35.13 -0.75 22.06
CA SER A 701 34.39 -0.69 23.34
C SER A 701 35.30 -0.86 24.58
N GLY A 702 35.26 0.12 25.48
CA GLY A 702 35.00 -0.12 26.93
C GLY A 702 36.15 -0.22 27.95
N GLU A 703 36.39 0.91 28.63
CA GLU A 703 36.59 1.10 30.09
C GLU A 703 37.94 0.86 30.84
N GLU A 704 38.41 1.99 31.40
CA GLU A 704 38.94 2.30 32.75
C GLU A 704 40.41 2.01 33.20
N ASN A 705 41.11 3.13 33.43
CA ASN A 705 41.97 3.54 34.57
C ASN A 705 43.01 2.57 35.18
N GLU A 706 44.29 2.95 35.16
CA GLU A 706 45.06 3.43 36.33
C GLU A 706 46.55 3.67 36.00
N ASP A 707 47.23 4.24 36.99
CA ASP A 707 48.34 5.17 36.98
C ASP A 707 49.76 4.54 36.91
N SER A 708 50.73 5.40 36.54
CA SER A 708 52.14 5.41 36.94
C SER A 708 53.15 4.34 36.44
N GLY A 709 54.22 4.86 35.82
CA GLY A 709 55.60 4.57 36.26
C GLY A 709 56.38 3.42 35.60
N GLY A 710 57.52 3.78 35.00
CA GLY A 710 58.78 3.10 35.32
C GLY A 710 59.31 2.01 34.38
N ASN A 711 60.31 2.44 33.60
CA ASN A 711 61.61 1.78 33.42
C ASN A 711 61.78 0.61 32.42
N CYS A 712 62.80 0.81 31.59
CA CYS A 712 63.48 -0.18 30.75
C CYS A 712 63.88 -1.45 31.49
N VAL A 713 63.81 -2.61 30.84
CA VAL A 713 64.91 -3.59 30.84
C VAL A 713 65.05 -4.25 29.46
N THR A 714 66.31 -4.36 29.07
CA THR A 714 66.95 -4.93 27.87
C THR A 714 66.87 -6.46 27.76
N GLY A 715 66.90 -6.98 26.53
CA GLY A 715 67.28 -8.37 26.22
C GLY A 715 67.88 -8.48 24.82
N SER A 716 69.15 -8.89 24.75
CA SER A 716 70.07 -8.86 23.61
C SER A 716 69.96 -10.03 22.62
N GLY A 717 70.54 -9.82 21.43
CA GLY A 717 71.14 -10.85 20.54
C GLY A 717 70.40 -10.93 19.20
N GLY A 718 71.02 -10.93 18.02
CA GLY A 718 72.43 -10.95 17.62
C GLY A 718 72.49 -10.78 16.08
N ASP A 719 73.71 -10.58 15.59
CA ASP A 719 74.13 -10.30 14.20
C ASP A 719 73.52 -11.21 13.11
N ASP A 720 73.31 -10.72 11.88
CA ASP A 720 74.33 -10.84 10.82
C ASP A 720 73.93 -10.12 9.51
N ARG A 721 74.97 -9.84 8.70
CA ARG A 721 74.97 -9.09 7.43
C ARG A 721 74.44 -9.93 6.25
N GLY A 722 73.93 -9.27 5.20
CA GLY A 722 73.87 -9.88 3.86
C GLY A 722 72.96 -9.16 2.86
N ASP A 723 73.60 -8.41 1.97
CA ASP A 723 73.34 -8.15 0.54
C ASP A 723 71.92 -8.08 -0.06
N ASP A 724 71.76 -7.05 -0.89
CA ASP A 724 70.65 -6.75 -1.80
C ASP A 724 70.29 -7.91 -2.74
N GLU A 725 69.00 -8.23 -2.85
CA GLU A 725 68.35 -8.71 -4.07
C GLU A 725 66.83 -8.47 -3.96
N ASP A 726 66.27 -7.68 -4.89
CA ASP A 726 64.83 -7.38 -4.98
C ASP A 726 64.01 -8.67 -5.16
N GLU A 727 63.35 -9.16 -4.10
CA GLU A 727 62.29 -10.17 -4.24
C GLU A 727 61.01 -9.53 -4.80
N PRO A 728 60.33 -10.17 -5.78
CA PRO A 728 59.04 -9.68 -6.27
C PRO A 728 57.99 -9.75 -5.15
N GLU A 729 57.24 -8.66 -4.95
CA GLU A 729 56.11 -8.59 -4.01
C GLU A 729 55.16 -9.79 -4.21
N LYS A 730 55.11 -10.70 -3.22
CA LYS A 730 54.14 -11.79 -3.17
C LYS A 730 52.85 -11.28 -2.52
N TYR A 731 51.75 -11.29 -3.27
CA TYR A 731 50.42 -10.96 -2.78
C TYR A 731 49.81 -12.19 -2.08
N THR A 732 49.24 -11.98 -0.90
CA THR A 732 48.51 -13.02 -0.15
C THR A 732 47.02 -12.75 -0.29
N LEU A 733 46.27 -13.71 -0.82
CA LEU A 733 44.82 -13.62 -1.05
C LEU A 733 44.11 -14.71 -0.26
N GLN A 734 42.99 -14.36 0.37
CA GLN A 734 42.10 -15.28 1.08
C GLN A 734 40.66 -14.88 0.79
N PHE A 735 39.79 -15.82 0.48
CA PHE A 735 38.40 -15.56 0.12
C PHE A 735 37.49 -16.00 1.25
N HIS A 736 36.47 -15.19 1.55
CA HIS A 736 35.45 -15.47 2.55
C HIS A 736 34.10 -15.62 1.86
N PHE A 737 33.44 -16.75 2.06
CA PHE A 737 32.16 -17.05 1.43
C PHE A 737 31.04 -17.08 2.46
N THR A 738 30.05 -16.20 2.27
CA THR A 738 28.82 -16.12 3.05
C THR A 738 27.60 -16.07 2.12
N ASP A 739 26.44 -16.48 2.60
CA ASP A 739 25.16 -16.23 1.92
C ASP A 739 24.65 -14.79 2.15
N ASP A 740 23.50 -14.45 1.56
CA ASP A 740 22.92 -13.10 1.62
C ASP A 740 22.52 -12.67 3.05
N ASP A 741 22.41 -13.63 3.99
CA ASP A 741 22.13 -13.39 5.41
C ASP A 741 23.42 -13.35 6.26
N GLY A 742 24.59 -13.49 5.63
CA GLY A 742 25.91 -13.43 6.28
C GLY A 742 26.33 -14.74 6.95
N ILE A 743 25.65 -15.87 6.68
CA ILE A 743 26.02 -17.18 7.22
C ILE A 743 27.19 -17.74 6.39
N PRO A 744 28.29 -18.18 7.02
CA PRO A 744 29.45 -18.69 6.29
C PRO A 744 29.15 -20.04 5.63
N TYR A 745 29.66 -20.22 4.42
CA TYR A 745 29.71 -21.52 3.76
C TYR A 745 30.82 -22.36 4.39
N SER A 746 30.55 -22.91 5.57
CA SER A 746 31.50 -23.73 6.35
C SER A 746 31.78 -25.08 5.71
N GLU A 747 33.02 -25.59 5.81
CA GLU A 747 33.41 -26.94 5.35
C GLU A 747 32.98 -27.24 3.90
N THR A 748 32.93 -26.20 3.06
CA THR A 748 32.44 -26.29 1.68
C THR A 748 33.62 -26.40 0.73
N ARG A 749 33.61 -27.43 -0.11
CA ARG A 749 34.69 -27.67 -1.08
C ARG A 749 34.74 -26.57 -2.12
N TYR A 750 35.95 -26.22 -2.57
CA TYR A 750 36.14 -25.23 -3.62
C TYR A 750 37.23 -25.64 -4.62
N ILE A 751 37.22 -24.97 -5.79
CA ILE A 751 38.33 -24.96 -6.74
C ILE A 751 38.75 -23.52 -7.00
N ALA A 752 40.03 -23.23 -6.78
CA ALA A 752 40.67 -21.97 -7.15
C ALA A 752 41.40 -22.15 -8.49
N PHE A 753 41.16 -21.22 -9.42
CA PHE A 753 41.76 -21.18 -10.75
C PHE A 753 42.75 -20.02 -10.82
N PHE A 754 43.99 -20.34 -11.18
CA PHE A 754 45.06 -19.37 -11.36
C PHE A 754 45.28 -19.08 -12.85
N GLU A 755 45.79 -17.89 -13.17
CA GLU A 755 45.99 -17.44 -14.55
C GLU A 755 46.99 -18.30 -15.33
N ASP A 756 47.98 -18.89 -14.65
CA ASP A 756 48.93 -19.84 -15.25
C ASP A 756 48.29 -21.18 -15.67
N GLY A 757 46.97 -21.30 -15.48
CA GLY A 757 46.17 -22.48 -15.80
C GLY A 757 46.18 -23.54 -14.70
N THR A 758 46.90 -23.32 -13.61
CA THR A 758 46.90 -24.24 -12.47
C THR A 758 45.60 -24.13 -11.68
N GLN A 759 45.22 -25.22 -11.01
CA GLN A 759 44.02 -25.29 -10.19
C GLN A 759 44.38 -25.93 -8.86
N THR A 760 43.88 -25.34 -7.78
CA THR A 760 43.99 -25.91 -6.43
C THR A 760 42.60 -26.18 -5.88
N ARG A 761 42.44 -27.31 -5.18
CA ARG A 761 41.19 -27.70 -4.53
C ARG A 761 41.38 -27.65 -3.03
N GLY A 762 40.40 -27.10 -2.32
CA GLY A 762 40.39 -27.05 -0.87
C GLY A 762 38.98 -27.11 -0.32
N GLU A 763 38.87 -26.88 0.97
CA GLU A 763 37.61 -26.83 1.73
C GLU A 763 37.69 -25.58 2.60
N THR A 764 36.60 -24.81 2.67
CA THR A 764 36.54 -23.64 3.55
C THR A 764 36.57 -24.06 5.03
N ASP A 765 37.10 -23.20 5.90
CA ASP A 765 37.04 -23.44 7.35
C ASP A 765 35.62 -23.23 7.93
N GLU A 766 35.46 -23.42 9.23
CA GLU A 766 34.18 -23.24 9.93
C GLU A 766 33.61 -21.81 9.78
N GLU A 767 34.46 -20.83 9.49
CA GLU A 767 34.10 -19.43 9.27
C GLU A 767 33.96 -19.09 7.78
N GLY A 768 34.02 -20.07 6.86
CA GLY A 768 33.79 -19.86 5.43
C GLY A 768 34.98 -19.29 4.66
N TYR A 769 36.19 -19.30 5.23
CA TYR A 769 37.41 -18.83 4.55
C TYR A 769 38.12 -19.94 3.79
N THR A 770 38.68 -19.61 2.63
CA THR A 770 39.63 -20.49 1.92
C THR A 770 41.00 -20.50 2.60
N GLU A 771 41.88 -21.39 2.16
CA GLU A 771 43.31 -21.23 2.44
C GLU A 771 43.88 -19.95 1.81
N ARG A 772 45.07 -19.54 2.25
CA ARG A 772 45.77 -18.37 1.69
C ARG A 772 46.52 -18.74 0.42
N PHE A 773 46.24 -18.02 -0.65
CA PHE A 773 46.96 -18.12 -1.92
C PHE A 773 48.09 -17.10 -1.98
N PHE A 774 49.26 -17.52 -2.45
CA PHE A 774 50.42 -16.65 -2.64
C PHE A 774 50.67 -16.47 -4.14
N VAL A 775 50.47 -15.25 -4.65
CA VAL A 775 50.64 -14.93 -6.08
C VAL A 775 51.67 -13.83 -6.30
N SER A 776 52.46 -13.96 -7.36
CA SER A 776 53.57 -13.03 -7.69
C SER A 776 53.16 -11.84 -8.58
N SER A 777 51.87 -11.73 -8.94
CA SER A 777 51.34 -10.60 -9.71
C SER A 777 49.88 -10.28 -9.36
N LYS A 778 49.43 -9.05 -9.66
CA LYS A 778 48.14 -8.46 -9.27
C LYS A 778 46.88 -8.99 -9.99
N HIS A 779 46.95 -10.16 -10.62
CA HIS A 779 45.89 -10.63 -11.52
C HIS A 779 44.90 -11.59 -10.85
N GLU A 780 43.79 -11.81 -11.56
CA GLU A 780 42.51 -12.37 -11.10
C GLU A 780 42.61 -13.85 -10.68
N ILE A 781 42.29 -14.17 -9.43
CA ILE A 781 42.04 -15.54 -8.98
C ILE A 781 40.52 -15.75 -8.98
N LYS A 782 40.05 -16.84 -9.61
CA LYS A 782 38.63 -17.24 -9.55
C LYS A 782 38.48 -18.39 -8.59
N VAL A 783 37.59 -18.26 -7.61
CA VAL A 783 37.28 -19.34 -6.68
C VAL A 783 35.81 -19.72 -6.83
N LYS A 784 35.57 -21.03 -6.98
CA LYS A 784 34.22 -21.60 -7.13
C LYS A 784 33.94 -22.59 -6.01
N LEU A 785 32.83 -22.42 -5.31
CA LEU A 785 32.32 -23.41 -4.37
C LEU A 785 31.69 -24.59 -5.14
N LEU A 786 31.86 -25.80 -4.60
CA LEU A 786 31.34 -27.05 -5.13
C LEU A 786 30.23 -27.54 -4.20
N PHE A 787 28.98 -27.30 -4.58
CA PHE A 787 27.82 -27.88 -3.91
C PHE A 787 27.50 -29.26 -4.50
N ALA A 788 26.88 -30.14 -3.72
CA ALA A 788 26.57 -31.52 -4.13
C ALA A 788 25.56 -31.62 -5.30
N ASN A 789 24.92 -30.51 -5.67
CA ASN A 789 24.09 -30.34 -6.86
C ASN A 789 24.73 -29.24 -7.71
N ASP A 790 24.82 -29.41 -9.03
CA ASP A 790 25.58 -28.63 -10.04
C ASP A 790 25.27 -27.11 -10.16
N ASP A 791 24.96 -26.40 -9.08
CA ASP A 791 24.89 -24.93 -9.01
C ASP A 791 26.23 -24.38 -8.49
N PHE A 792 26.93 -23.62 -9.33
CA PHE A 792 28.22 -23.01 -8.98
C PHE A 792 28.03 -21.56 -8.53
N LEU A 793 28.42 -21.23 -7.30
CA LEU A 793 28.71 -19.84 -6.89
C LEU A 793 30.15 -19.50 -7.27
N SER A 794 30.33 -18.50 -8.15
CA SER A 794 31.64 -17.98 -8.52
C SER A 794 31.80 -16.53 -8.07
N MET A 795 32.84 -16.23 -7.29
CA MET A 795 33.30 -14.86 -7.04
C MET A 795 34.58 -14.58 -7.84
N GLU A 796 34.62 -13.45 -8.53
CA GLU A 796 35.79 -12.91 -9.23
C GLU A 796 36.34 -11.72 -8.44
N GLY A 797 37.59 -11.82 -7.98
CA GLY A 797 38.27 -10.74 -7.28
C GLY A 797 39.21 -9.98 -8.21
N HIS A 798 38.91 -8.71 -8.50
CA HIS A 798 39.85 -7.77 -9.12
C HIS A 798 40.39 -6.77 -8.10
N TYR A 799 41.71 -6.64 -8.00
CA TYR A 799 42.34 -5.60 -7.18
C TYR A 799 42.90 -4.46 -8.05
N GLY A 800 42.16 -3.34 -8.10
CA GLY A 800 42.67 -2.04 -8.54
C GLY A 800 43.16 -1.25 -7.32
N ARG A 801 44.33 -0.60 -7.43
CA ARG A 801 44.77 0.42 -6.46
C ARG A 801 44.10 1.75 -6.78
#